data_AF-A0A4Q5SL25-F1
#
_entry.id   AF-A0A4Q5SL25-F1
#
_cell.length_a   1.000
_cell.length_b   1.000
_cell.length_c   1.000
_cell.angle_alpha   90.00
_cell.angle_beta   90.00
_cell.angle_gamma   90.00
#
_symmetry.space_group_name_H-M   'P 1'
#
loop_
_entity.id
_entity.type
_entity.pdbx_description
1 polymer ?
#
loop_
_entity_poly.entity_id
_entity_poly.type
_entity_poly.pdbx_seq_one_letter_code
_entity_poly.pdbx_strand_id
1 'polypeptide(L)'
;GVGTINNADPLLVIDGVPTDVPLNTLNTDDIASFDVLKDASAAAIYGSRGANGVVLITTKKGKAGQSHLSVNAFAGVQEATNMVKMLNAEQFTQLNNEMLANNNQSTNPAYANPSSFGAGTDWLGALFRTAPIQSYTLSYSGGSEKSDYYVSGSILDQKGIVTNTSYRRYTVQFNGNQKVLKWLKFGNNLTMNTDQKPSGSYDIRNTMAANPAQPIYNSDGSYAGPVGQPQFYGDVRNPIATANLIENNTQGYNVLGSVFAEATILPGLTFKTTGGLQASFWNSRSWSPQYNYQPIPQPNSYLSEQYNKSLTYTWDNFLTYDRNFGSDHHITLLAGTDAQSNNFHFVGGNISGFASDVTQQLNNGTLNPVLNGNGSEWALLSYVGRANYSYKNRYLLTATIRRDGSSRFGDNNRYGTFPSASLAWRVTEEPFFKNMTSFFSDLKIRAGYGATGNQNIGNYSFASVLTTVVYNFNGNIVPALIALNASNPNLHWETVKQTNLGIDATFLDDRITLNVDGYIKKTTGMLVPVNLPISTGYSGAAPYGNAGNVENKGVEISVTSRNITGDGFNWITNANISFNQNKITALSDNTPLYGGNIGLNGNININAVGHPINSFYGFVTQGIFQTQFDVDAAATQLPGADPYNRTSAGDIRFKDINNDGVINDADRTYLGNPNPKFTYAMNNTFSYKGLDLSVFLQGVYGNDIFNANNVYQESMAVAQNQTERVLGRWVGAGTSNTIPRAIFNDPNKNSRISDRFVEDGSYLRIKTATLGYTVPKAWMEKAGISTARLYVTGQNLFTFTKYSGFDPEVAVNGIDFGVYPVTRTISLGVNLTF
;
A
#
# COMPACT_ATOMS: atom_id res chain seq x y z
N GLY A 1 6.48 -5.16 -11.99
CA GLY A 1 7.22 -5.39 -10.72
C GLY A 1 7.72 -4.09 -10.12
N VAL A 2 8.28 -4.16 -8.91
CA VAL A 2 8.87 -3.03 -8.18
C VAL A 2 10.10 -2.49 -8.92
N GLY A 3 10.08 -1.21 -9.30
CA GLY A 3 11.11 -0.60 -10.15
C GLY A 3 12.34 -0.05 -9.41
N THR A 4 12.22 0.20 -8.11
CA THR A 4 13.22 0.88 -7.28
C THR A 4 13.07 0.44 -5.82
N ILE A 5 14.13 0.52 -5.01
CA ILE A 5 14.05 0.27 -3.55
C ILE A 5 13.47 1.46 -2.77
N ASN A 6 13.30 2.60 -3.44
CA ASN A 6 12.71 3.82 -2.90
C ASN A 6 11.18 3.84 -3.14
N ASN A 7 10.59 5.03 -3.36
CA ASN A 7 9.18 5.12 -3.70
C ASN A 7 8.91 4.58 -5.12
N ALA A 8 8.09 3.54 -5.20
CA ALA A 8 7.67 2.87 -6.43
C ALA A 8 6.18 3.07 -6.76
N ASP A 9 5.51 4.05 -6.14
CA ASP A 9 4.09 4.34 -6.36
C ASP A 9 3.87 4.88 -7.79
N PRO A 10 2.76 4.50 -8.46
CA PRO A 10 2.41 5.06 -9.75
C PRO A 10 1.93 6.51 -9.60
N LEU A 11 2.06 7.30 -10.66
CA LEU A 11 1.47 8.63 -10.70
C LEU A 11 -0.05 8.52 -10.82
N LEU A 12 -0.79 9.18 -9.92
CA LEU A 12 -2.23 9.36 -10.07
C LEU A 12 -2.50 10.66 -10.85
N VAL A 13 -3.41 10.58 -11.82
CA VAL A 13 -3.88 11.73 -12.59
C VAL A 13 -5.40 11.71 -12.60
N ILE A 14 -6.04 12.74 -12.02
CA ILE A 14 -7.49 12.85 -11.94
C ILE A 14 -7.93 14.02 -12.80
N ASP A 15 -8.72 13.75 -13.85
CA ASP A 15 -9.18 14.74 -14.83
C ASP A 15 -8.06 15.62 -15.42
N GLY A 16 -6.88 15.03 -15.59
CA GLY A 16 -5.69 15.71 -16.12
C GLY A 16 -4.84 16.40 -15.07
N VAL A 17 -5.27 16.49 -13.80
CA VAL A 17 -4.46 17.03 -12.71
C VAL A 17 -3.65 15.89 -12.07
N PRO A 18 -2.31 15.89 -12.20
CA PRO A 18 -1.46 14.98 -11.45
C PRO A 18 -1.59 15.25 -9.96
N THR A 19 -1.70 14.20 -9.16
CA THR A 19 -1.99 14.38 -7.74
C THR A 19 -1.34 13.32 -6.86
N ASP A 20 -1.02 13.76 -5.65
CA ASP A 20 -0.58 12.88 -4.56
C ASP A 20 -1.71 12.65 -3.54
N VAL A 21 -2.95 13.10 -3.83
CA VAL A 21 -4.10 12.87 -2.95
C VAL A 21 -4.40 11.35 -2.91
N PRO A 22 -4.59 10.77 -1.71
CA PRO A 22 -5.01 9.37 -1.60
C PRO A 22 -6.32 9.10 -2.34
N LEU A 23 -6.43 7.95 -3.03
CA LEU A 23 -7.65 7.57 -3.76
C LEU A 23 -8.90 7.49 -2.87
N ASN A 24 -8.73 7.30 -1.56
CA ASN A 24 -9.83 7.31 -0.59
C ASN A 24 -10.46 8.69 -0.37
N THR A 25 -10.06 9.74 -1.10
CA THR A 25 -10.78 11.02 -1.09
C THR A 25 -11.84 11.12 -2.21
N LEU A 26 -11.78 10.23 -3.21
CA LEU A 26 -12.73 10.20 -4.32
C LEU A 26 -13.94 9.33 -4.02
N ASN A 27 -15.10 9.77 -4.48
CA ASN A 27 -16.29 8.93 -4.52
C ASN A 27 -16.23 8.03 -5.75
N THR A 28 -16.34 6.71 -5.56
CA THR A 28 -16.24 5.73 -6.64
C THR A 28 -17.41 5.82 -7.61
N ASP A 29 -18.58 6.29 -7.16
CA ASP A 29 -19.74 6.47 -8.02
C ASP A 29 -19.57 7.60 -9.04
N ASP A 30 -18.60 8.49 -8.83
CA ASP A 30 -18.32 9.62 -9.73
C ASP A 30 -17.24 9.28 -10.77
N ILE A 31 -16.63 8.10 -10.69
CA ILE A 31 -15.61 7.64 -11.64
C ILE A 31 -16.29 7.15 -12.92
N ALA A 32 -15.80 7.64 -14.06
CA ALA A 32 -16.23 7.23 -15.40
C ALA A 32 -15.28 6.19 -16.00
N SER A 33 -13.97 6.38 -15.84
CA SER A 33 -12.96 5.42 -16.29
C SER A 33 -11.76 5.37 -15.35
N PHE A 34 -11.08 4.23 -15.37
CA PHE A 34 -9.83 3.97 -14.67
C PHE A 34 -8.87 3.32 -15.67
N ASP A 35 -7.91 4.08 -16.15
CA ASP A 35 -6.99 3.69 -17.21
C ASP A 35 -5.57 3.55 -16.64
N VAL A 36 -4.92 2.40 -16.88
CA VAL A 36 -3.56 2.13 -16.36
C VAL A 36 -2.55 2.12 -17.51
N LEU A 37 -1.67 3.12 -17.54
CA LEU A 37 -0.62 3.26 -18.52
C LEU A 37 0.66 2.56 -18.03
N LYS A 38 0.83 1.31 -18.48
CA LYS A 38 1.94 0.43 -18.07
C LYS A 38 3.18 0.53 -18.97
N ASP A 39 2.99 0.96 -20.21
CA ASP A 39 4.08 1.09 -21.19
C ASP A 39 4.72 2.47 -21.12
N ALA A 40 6.06 2.54 -21.23
CA ALA A 40 6.80 3.78 -21.28
C ALA A 40 6.34 4.69 -22.43
N SER A 41 5.97 4.16 -23.60
CA SER A 41 5.47 5.01 -24.70
C SER A 41 4.11 5.64 -24.37
N ALA A 42 3.26 4.99 -23.59
CA ALA A 42 1.96 5.52 -23.19
C ALA A 42 2.10 6.51 -22.02
N ALA A 43 2.96 6.21 -21.06
CA ALA A 43 3.24 7.03 -19.89
C ALA A 43 4.16 8.23 -20.18
N ALA A 44 4.92 8.23 -21.29
CA ALA A 44 5.91 9.25 -21.63
C ALA A 44 5.36 10.69 -21.65
N ILE A 45 4.07 10.88 -21.95
CA ILE A 45 3.44 12.21 -21.92
C ILE A 45 3.42 12.80 -20.51
N TYR A 46 3.34 11.97 -19.47
CA TYR A 46 3.41 12.34 -18.05
C TYR A 46 4.85 12.40 -17.51
N GLY A 47 5.82 12.09 -18.39
CA GLY A 47 7.24 12.29 -18.17
C GLY A 47 7.82 11.51 -17.00
N SER A 48 8.70 12.18 -16.28
CA SER A 48 9.50 11.65 -15.19
C SER A 48 8.75 11.25 -13.91
N ARG A 49 7.43 11.30 -13.93
CA ARG A 49 6.58 10.74 -12.89
C ARG A 49 5.84 9.48 -13.34
N GLY A 50 5.82 9.24 -14.65
CA GLY A 50 5.26 8.02 -15.23
C GLY A 50 6.21 6.82 -15.19
N ALA A 51 7.40 6.93 -14.59
CA ALA A 51 8.37 5.83 -14.52
C ALA A 51 7.84 4.59 -13.81
N ASN A 52 6.95 4.75 -12.84
CA ASN A 52 6.28 3.65 -12.13
C ASN A 52 4.93 3.26 -12.76
N GLY A 53 4.59 3.85 -13.92
CA GLY A 53 3.27 3.78 -14.52
C GLY A 53 2.38 4.96 -14.11
N VAL A 54 1.28 5.15 -14.83
CA VAL A 54 0.31 6.21 -14.56
C VAL A 54 -1.07 5.59 -14.44
N VAL A 55 -1.81 5.99 -13.41
CA VAL A 55 -3.23 5.68 -13.24
C VAL A 55 -4.02 6.94 -13.55
N LEU A 56 -4.76 6.91 -14.65
CA LEU A 56 -5.62 7.99 -15.08
C LEU A 56 -7.06 7.70 -14.64
N ILE A 57 -7.63 8.63 -13.89
CA ILE A 57 -9.01 8.60 -13.43
C ILE A 57 -9.75 9.72 -14.12
N THR A 58 -10.77 9.35 -14.90
CA THR A 58 -11.68 10.31 -15.51
C THR A 58 -12.98 10.29 -14.74
N THR A 59 -13.49 11.45 -14.35
CA THR A 59 -14.75 11.55 -13.63
C THR A 59 -15.93 11.79 -14.58
N LYS A 60 -17.14 11.47 -14.11
CA LYS A 60 -18.37 11.54 -14.91
C LYS A 60 -18.66 12.97 -15.37
N LYS A 61 -19.08 13.09 -16.62
CA LYS A 61 -19.48 14.36 -17.25
C LYS A 61 -20.92 14.25 -17.74
N GLY A 62 -21.56 15.40 -17.93
CA GLY A 62 -22.90 15.45 -18.50
C GLY A 62 -22.90 14.89 -19.93
N LYS A 63 -24.06 14.38 -20.36
CA LYS A 63 -24.31 14.02 -21.76
C LYS A 63 -25.41 14.91 -22.31
N ALA A 64 -25.30 15.29 -23.57
CA ALA A 64 -26.34 16.07 -24.24
C ALA A 64 -27.63 15.23 -24.40
N GLY A 65 -28.78 15.88 -24.25
CA GLY A 65 -30.08 15.37 -24.69
C GLY A 65 -31.04 14.93 -23.58
N GLN A 66 -30.57 14.31 -22.49
CA GLN A 66 -31.44 13.91 -21.38
C GLN A 66 -30.75 14.14 -20.04
N SER A 67 -31.45 14.85 -19.15
CA SER A 67 -31.04 15.00 -17.76
C SER A 67 -31.44 13.76 -16.96
N HIS A 68 -30.54 13.29 -16.10
CA HIS A 68 -30.75 12.13 -15.24
C HIS A 68 -30.44 12.49 -13.80
N LEU A 69 -31.34 12.14 -12.89
CA LEU A 69 -31.08 12.14 -11.45
C LEU A 69 -30.80 10.70 -11.01
N SER A 70 -29.69 10.45 -10.34
CA SER A 70 -29.33 9.11 -9.85
C SER A 70 -29.11 9.10 -8.35
N VAL A 71 -29.67 8.09 -7.68
CA VAL A 71 -29.50 7.81 -6.26
C VAL A 71 -28.88 6.42 -6.12
N ASN A 72 -27.68 6.36 -5.56
CA ASN A 72 -27.04 5.10 -5.18
C ASN A 72 -26.94 5.05 -3.66
N ALA A 73 -27.29 3.91 -3.07
CA ALA A 73 -27.12 3.70 -1.65
C ALA A 73 -26.76 2.25 -1.35
N PHE A 74 -25.94 2.03 -0.33
CA PHE A 74 -25.76 0.70 0.24
C PHE A 74 -25.55 0.77 1.74
N ALA A 75 -25.90 -0.33 2.42
CA ALA A 75 -25.57 -0.59 3.81
C ALA A 75 -25.05 -2.01 3.94
N GLY A 76 -24.07 -2.22 4.83
CA GLY A 76 -23.46 -3.52 5.04
C GLY A 76 -22.80 -3.65 6.40
N VAL A 77 -22.28 -4.84 6.64
CA VAL A 77 -21.50 -5.20 7.83
C VAL A 77 -20.15 -5.74 7.41
N GLN A 78 -19.11 -5.41 8.18
CA GLN A 78 -17.74 -5.85 7.98
C GLN A 78 -17.15 -6.48 9.23
N GLU A 79 -16.31 -7.49 9.06
CA GLU A 79 -15.59 -8.20 10.12
C GLU A 79 -14.24 -8.70 9.61
N ALA A 80 -13.33 -9.08 10.50
CA ALA A 80 -12.05 -9.67 10.10
C ALA A 80 -12.25 -10.98 9.32
N THR A 81 -11.51 -11.18 8.22
CA THR A 81 -11.60 -12.40 7.39
C THR A 81 -11.17 -13.67 8.12
N ASN A 82 -10.19 -13.56 9.01
CA ASN A 82 -9.69 -14.62 9.87
C ASN A 82 -9.22 -14.02 11.20
N MET A 83 -9.15 -14.85 12.24
CA MET A 83 -8.64 -14.47 13.56
C MET A 83 -7.58 -15.48 14.00
N VAL A 84 -6.40 -14.99 14.37
CA VAL A 84 -5.32 -15.85 14.91
C VAL A 84 -5.77 -16.43 16.25
N LYS A 85 -5.56 -17.75 16.43
CA LYS A 85 -5.90 -18.43 17.68
C LYS A 85 -4.75 -18.29 18.69
N MET A 86 -5.08 -17.68 19.82
CA MET A 86 -4.16 -17.42 20.93
C MET A 86 -4.40 -18.41 22.07
N LEU A 87 -3.39 -18.64 22.91
CA LEU A 87 -3.61 -19.42 24.14
C LEU A 87 -4.65 -18.74 25.01
N ASN A 88 -5.48 -19.56 25.64
CA ASN A 88 -6.36 -19.14 26.71
C ASN A 88 -5.60 -19.01 28.05
N ALA A 89 -6.27 -18.54 29.11
CA ALA A 89 -5.59 -18.30 30.39
C ALA A 89 -5.04 -19.56 31.06
N GLU A 90 -5.76 -20.67 31.07
CA GLU A 90 -5.26 -21.95 31.60
C GLU A 90 -3.98 -22.40 30.88
N GLN A 91 -4.01 -22.41 29.55
CA GLN A 91 -2.86 -22.81 28.73
C GLN A 91 -1.67 -21.86 28.91
N PHE A 92 -1.91 -20.54 28.94
CA PHE A 92 -0.88 -19.53 29.14
C PHE A 92 -0.22 -19.66 30.52
N THR A 93 -1.00 -19.82 31.58
CA THR A 93 -0.47 -19.93 32.95
C THR A 93 0.33 -21.22 33.15
N GLN A 94 -0.10 -22.32 32.52
CA GLN A 94 0.67 -23.56 32.45
C GLN A 94 2.00 -23.36 31.73
N LEU A 95 1.98 -22.76 30.53
CA LEU A 95 3.19 -22.49 29.75
C LEU A 95 4.15 -21.56 30.50
N ASN A 96 3.64 -20.51 31.16
CA ASN A 96 4.45 -19.56 31.92
C ASN A 96 5.20 -20.23 33.08
N ASN A 97 4.52 -21.06 33.87
CA ASN A 97 5.16 -21.83 34.92
C ASN A 97 6.19 -22.83 34.37
N GLU A 98 5.89 -23.50 33.25
CA GLU A 98 6.82 -24.42 32.61
C GLU A 98 8.10 -23.70 32.14
N MET A 99 7.98 -22.53 31.49
CA MET A 99 9.14 -21.75 31.04
C MET A 99 10.07 -21.37 32.20
N LEU A 100 9.50 -20.94 33.32
CA LEU A 100 10.25 -20.56 34.53
C LEU A 100 10.89 -21.80 35.19
N ALA A 101 10.14 -22.88 35.34
CA ALA A 101 10.64 -24.13 35.91
C ALA A 101 11.78 -24.74 35.08
N ASN A 102 11.64 -24.75 33.74
CA ASN A 102 12.68 -25.21 32.83
C ASN A 102 13.97 -24.38 32.90
N ASN A 103 13.88 -23.12 33.36
CA ASN A 103 15.03 -22.25 33.60
C ASN A 103 15.47 -22.20 35.08
N ASN A 104 14.97 -23.12 35.93
CA ASN A 104 15.24 -23.17 37.36
C ASN A 104 14.90 -21.85 38.11
N GLN A 105 13.85 -21.16 37.67
CA GLN A 105 13.30 -19.98 38.33
C GLN A 105 12.03 -20.33 39.10
N SER A 106 11.75 -19.57 40.16
CA SER A 106 10.51 -19.70 40.91
C SER A 106 9.30 -19.43 40.01
N THR A 107 8.34 -20.36 39.99
CA THR A 107 7.08 -20.20 39.25
C THR A 107 6.18 -19.17 39.92
N ASN A 108 5.20 -18.62 39.19
CA ASN A 108 4.24 -17.68 39.76
C ASN A 108 3.29 -18.40 40.73
N PRO A 109 3.28 -18.07 42.05
CA PRO A 109 2.37 -18.71 43.00
C PRO A 109 0.89 -18.51 42.67
N ALA A 110 0.53 -17.40 42.01
CA ALA A 110 -0.83 -17.14 41.57
C ALA A 110 -1.29 -18.11 40.46
N TYR A 111 -0.35 -18.75 39.77
CA TYR A 111 -0.61 -19.74 38.71
C TYR A 111 -0.45 -21.18 39.21
N ALA A 112 -0.44 -21.42 40.53
CA ALA A 112 -0.28 -22.77 41.10
C ALA A 112 -1.39 -23.75 40.68
N ASN A 113 -2.58 -23.26 40.33
CA ASN A 113 -3.67 -24.04 39.77
C ASN A 113 -4.13 -23.44 38.43
N PRO A 114 -3.45 -23.71 37.30
CA PRO A 114 -3.79 -23.14 35.99
C PRO A 114 -5.26 -23.33 35.59
N SER A 115 -5.85 -24.49 35.92
CA SER A 115 -7.24 -24.82 35.56
C SER A 115 -8.29 -23.91 36.21
N SER A 116 -7.97 -23.18 37.28
CA SER A 116 -8.91 -22.21 37.86
C SER A 116 -9.12 -20.96 37.02
N PHE A 117 -8.24 -20.68 36.04
CA PHE A 117 -8.36 -19.51 35.16
C PHE A 117 -9.28 -19.74 33.96
N GLY A 118 -9.50 -21.00 33.56
CA GLY A 118 -10.31 -21.35 32.40
C GLY A 118 -9.89 -20.60 31.13
N ALA A 119 -10.87 -20.06 30.40
CA ALA A 119 -10.59 -19.34 29.15
C ALA A 119 -9.90 -17.97 29.36
N GLY A 120 -10.24 -17.27 30.45
CA GLY A 120 -9.78 -15.90 30.71
C GLY A 120 -10.24 -14.86 29.68
N THR A 121 -9.40 -13.86 29.44
CA THR A 121 -9.68 -12.73 28.54
C THR A 121 -9.26 -13.04 27.10
N ASP A 122 -10.22 -13.02 26.18
CA ASP A 122 -9.95 -12.95 24.74
C ASP A 122 -9.69 -11.50 24.31
N TRP A 123 -8.41 -11.11 24.30
CA TRP A 123 -7.99 -9.76 23.95
C TRP A 123 -8.26 -9.38 22.50
N LEU A 124 -8.10 -10.33 21.57
CA LEU A 124 -8.37 -10.10 20.15
C LEU A 124 -9.89 -9.95 19.92
N GLY A 125 -10.70 -10.82 20.53
CA GLY A 125 -12.16 -10.70 20.50
C GLY A 125 -12.71 -9.45 21.18
N ALA A 126 -12.00 -8.89 22.16
CA ALA A 126 -12.36 -7.60 22.78
C ALA A 126 -11.96 -6.38 21.92
N LEU A 127 -10.87 -6.49 21.15
CA LEU A 127 -10.40 -5.40 20.28
C LEU A 127 -11.20 -5.34 18.97
N PHE A 128 -11.50 -6.49 18.38
CA PHE A 128 -12.20 -6.60 17.10
C PHE A 128 -13.71 -6.76 17.28
N ARG A 129 -14.48 -6.20 16.35
CA ARG A 129 -15.96 -6.24 16.31
C ARG A 129 -16.46 -6.34 14.87
N THR A 130 -17.68 -6.85 14.72
CA THR A 130 -18.46 -6.61 13.51
C THR A 130 -18.88 -5.14 13.47
N ALA A 131 -18.63 -4.46 12.35
CA ALA A 131 -18.81 -3.02 12.23
C ALA A 131 -19.70 -2.66 11.02
N PRO A 132 -20.61 -1.69 11.13
CA PRO A 132 -21.44 -1.26 10.00
C PRO A 132 -20.68 -0.35 9.02
N ILE A 133 -21.06 -0.41 7.74
CA ILE A 133 -20.62 0.50 6.67
C ILE A 133 -21.82 0.94 5.84
N GLN A 134 -21.88 2.22 5.49
CA GLN A 134 -22.97 2.80 4.71
C GLN A 134 -22.44 3.84 3.73
N SER A 135 -23.05 3.92 2.55
CA SER A 135 -22.76 4.95 1.55
C SER A 135 -24.04 5.44 0.88
N TYR A 136 -24.12 6.74 0.62
CA TYR A 136 -25.23 7.39 -0.06
C TYR A 136 -24.69 8.40 -1.07
N THR A 137 -25.06 8.29 -2.33
CA THR A 137 -24.68 9.21 -3.41
C THR A 137 -25.91 9.71 -4.13
N LEU A 138 -26.02 11.03 -4.29
CA LEU A 138 -26.97 11.70 -5.17
C LEU A 138 -26.19 12.38 -6.28
N SER A 139 -26.57 12.14 -7.53
CA SER A 139 -25.95 12.81 -8.68
C SER A 139 -26.97 13.28 -9.71
N TYR A 140 -26.68 14.41 -10.34
CA TYR A 140 -27.45 15.00 -11.41
C TYR A 140 -26.54 15.24 -12.61
N SER A 141 -26.95 14.73 -13.77
CA SER A 141 -26.22 14.91 -15.02
C SER A 141 -27.15 15.44 -16.09
N GLY A 142 -26.66 16.31 -16.96
CA GLY A 142 -27.47 16.86 -18.05
C GLY A 142 -26.64 17.72 -19.00
N GLY A 143 -27.29 18.19 -20.05
CA GLY A 143 -26.66 19.07 -21.03
C GLY A 143 -27.44 19.26 -22.33
N SER A 144 -27.05 20.30 -23.06
CA SER A 144 -27.40 20.58 -24.45
C SER A 144 -26.18 20.40 -25.35
N GLU A 145 -26.31 20.66 -26.66
CA GLU A 145 -25.17 20.62 -27.59
C GLU A 145 -24.04 21.63 -27.26
N LYS A 146 -24.38 22.69 -26.51
CA LYS A 146 -23.46 23.79 -26.14
C LYS A 146 -22.92 23.69 -24.72
N SER A 147 -23.57 22.91 -23.85
CA SER A 147 -23.25 22.89 -22.41
C SER A 147 -23.52 21.51 -21.84
N ASP A 148 -22.61 20.97 -21.04
CA ASP A 148 -22.84 19.75 -20.28
C ASP A 148 -22.32 19.92 -18.86
N TYR A 149 -23.02 19.30 -17.90
CA TYR A 149 -22.69 19.40 -16.50
C TYR A 149 -22.98 18.10 -15.74
N TYR A 150 -22.22 17.90 -14.67
CA TYR A 150 -22.39 16.82 -13.71
C TYR A 150 -22.19 17.39 -12.30
N VAL A 151 -23.13 17.11 -11.40
CA VAL A 151 -23.07 17.49 -9.99
C VAL A 151 -23.32 16.23 -9.16
N SER A 152 -22.53 15.97 -8.13
CA SER A 152 -22.83 14.91 -7.15
C SER A 152 -22.49 15.32 -5.73
N GLY A 153 -23.18 14.68 -4.79
CA GLY A 153 -22.90 14.71 -3.36
C GLY A 153 -22.94 13.30 -2.79
N SER A 154 -21.96 12.95 -1.97
CA SER A 154 -21.82 11.61 -1.39
C SER A 154 -21.42 11.65 0.08
N ILE A 155 -21.94 10.69 0.85
CA ILE A 155 -21.62 10.45 2.26
C ILE A 155 -21.21 8.98 2.42
N LEU A 156 -20.03 8.74 2.96
CA LEU A 156 -19.55 7.44 3.42
C LEU A 156 -19.39 7.48 4.95
N ASP A 157 -20.01 6.54 5.67
CA ASP A 157 -19.76 6.29 7.09
C ASP A 157 -19.39 4.83 7.30
N GLN A 158 -18.15 4.60 7.71
CA GLN A 158 -17.57 3.28 7.93
C GLN A 158 -17.08 3.19 9.36
N LYS A 159 -17.69 2.32 10.17
CA LYS A 159 -17.11 1.95 11.46
C LYS A 159 -16.01 0.93 11.22
N GLY A 160 -14.87 1.09 11.86
CA GLY A 160 -13.78 0.13 11.78
C GLY A 160 -14.05 -1.11 12.62
N ILE A 161 -13.44 -2.23 12.22
CA ILE A 161 -13.54 -3.49 12.96
C ILE A 161 -12.74 -3.46 14.25
N VAL A 162 -11.74 -2.58 14.39
CA VAL A 162 -11.13 -2.28 15.68
C VAL A 162 -12.05 -1.31 16.45
N THR A 163 -12.28 -1.57 17.72
CA THR A 163 -13.08 -0.70 18.60
C THR A 163 -12.57 0.75 18.58
N ASN A 164 -13.51 1.71 18.65
CA ASN A 164 -13.25 3.16 18.54
C ASN A 164 -12.47 3.63 17.31
N THR A 165 -12.48 2.86 16.23
CA THR A 165 -12.03 3.34 14.92
C THR A 165 -13.24 3.60 14.02
N SER A 166 -13.20 4.68 13.24
CA SER A 166 -14.13 4.90 12.14
C SER A 166 -13.57 5.84 11.09
N TYR A 167 -14.22 5.87 9.93
CA TYR A 167 -13.93 6.76 8.84
C TYR A 167 -15.24 7.34 8.30
N ARG A 168 -15.33 8.66 8.23
CA ARG A 168 -16.47 9.36 7.63
C ARG A 168 -15.98 10.33 6.59
N ARG A 169 -16.61 10.35 5.42
CA ARG A 169 -16.24 11.22 4.30
C ARG A 169 -17.48 11.82 3.66
N TYR A 170 -17.38 13.11 3.35
CA TYR A 170 -18.34 13.83 2.52
C TYR A 170 -17.62 14.29 1.27
N THR A 171 -18.21 14.04 0.11
CA THR A 171 -17.64 14.42 -1.19
C THR A 171 -18.66 15.21 -1.99
N VAL A 172 -18.24 16.30 -2.61
CA VAL A 172 -19.00 17.06 -3.59
C VAL A 172 -18.19 17.11 -4.87
N GLN A 173 -18.83 16.83 -6.00
CA GLN A 173 -18.22 16.93 -7.30
C GLN A 173 -19.02 17.82 -8.24
N PHE A 174 -18.31 18.65 -9.01
CA PHE A 174 -18.86 19.52 -10.02
C PHE A 174 -17.97 19.53 -11.27
N ASN A 175 -18.51 19.04 -12.38
CA ASN A 175 -17.87 19.09 -13.68
C ASN A 175 -18.75 19.85 -14.66
N GLY A 176 -18.16 20.73 -15.46
CA GLY A 176 -18.89 21.57 -16.39
C GLY A 176 -18.10 21.84 -17.66
N ASN A 177 -18.78 21.87 -18.80
CA ASN A 177 -18.24 22.28 -20.09
C ASN A 177 -19.19 23.24 -20.77
N GLN A 178 -18.64 24.27 -21.40
CA GLN A 178 -19.40 25.27 -22.14
C GLN A 178 -18.70 25.65 -23.45
N LYS A 179 -19.36 25.41 -24.58
CA LYS A 179 -18.99 26.00 -25.87
C LYS A 179 -19.55 27.42 -25.92
N VAL A 180 -18.70 28.41 -25.63
CA VAL A 180 -19.09 29.83 -25.62
C VAL A 180 -19.15 30.37 -27.04
N LEU A 181 -18.19 29.97 -27.89
CA LEU A 181 -18.16 30.25 -29.32
C LEU A 181 -17.89 28.94 -30.07
N LYS A 182 -18.12 28.90 -31.39
CA LYS A 182 -17.81 27.71 -32.22
C LYS A 182 -16.34 27.28 -32.12
N TRP A 183 -15.45 28.24 -31.86
CA TRP A 183 -14.01 28.03 -31.74
C TRP A 183 -13.52 28.05 -30.29
N LEU A 184 -14.36 28.36 -29.30
CA LEU A 184 -13.93 28.54 -27.91
C LEU A 184 -14.80 27.76 -26.93
N LYS A 185 -14.16 26.86 -26.18
CA LYS A 185 -14.74 26.05 -25.11
C LYS A 185 -14.06 26.37 -23.79
N PHE A 186 -14.85 26.51 -22.74
CA PHE A 186 -14.38 26.50 -21.35
C PHE A 186 -14.86 25.24 -20.66
N GLY A 187 -14.14 24.80 -19.64
CA GLY A 187 -14.61 23.76 -18.75
C GLY A 187 -13.89 23.74 -17.42
N ASN A 188 -14.45 22.97 -16.49
CA ASN A 188 -13.90 22.75 -15.17
C ASN A 188 -14.17 21.32 -14.71
N ASN A 189 -13.31 20.83 -13.82
CA ASN A 189 -13.56 19.66 -13.00
C ASN A 189 -13.21 20.04 -11.57
N LEU A 190 -14.07 19.74 -10.60
CA LEU A 190 -13.90 20.13 -9.21
C LEU A 190 -14.41 19.03 -8.30
N THR A 191 -13.55 18.56 -7.41
CA THR A 191 -13.89 17.63 -6.34
C THR A 191 -13.46 18.25 -5.01
N MET A 192 -14.41 18.40 -4.10
CA MET A 192 -14.18 18.83 -2.73
C MET A 192 -14.55 17.67 -1.81
N ASN A 193 -13.76 17.42 -0.78
CA ASN A 193 -14.13 16.48 0.25
C ASN A 193 -13.64 16.93 1.62
N THR A 194 -14.36 16.49 2.65
CA THR A 194 -13.89 16.50 4.02
C THR A 194 -14.04 15.12 4.61
N ASP A 195 -13.04 14.71 5.36
CA ASP A 195 -12.99 13.40 5.98
C ASP A 195 -12.54 13.48 7.44
N GLN A 196 -13.02 12.52 8.23
CA GLN A 196 -12.69 12.39 9.64
C GLN A 196 -12.31 10.94 9.94
N LYS A 197 -11.19 10.75 10.63
CA LYS A 197 -10.61 9.46 11.01
C LYS A 197 -10.40 9.40 12.53
N PRO A 198 -11.47 9.33 13.34
CA PRO A 198 -11.31 9.11 14.77
C PRO A 198 -10.83 7.67 15.02
N SER A 199 -9.91 7.51 15.95
CA SER A 199 -9.32 6.24 16.34
C SER A 199 -8.91 6.24 17.81
N GLY A 200 -9.03 5.09 18.46
CA GLY A 200 -8.32 4.81 19.70
C GLY A 200 -6.81 4.66 19.47
N SER A 201 -6.03 4.47 20.55
CA SER A 201 -4.64 3.99 20.44
C SER A 201 -4.61 2.47 20.61
N TYR A 202 -4.19 1.75 19.56
CA TYR A 202 -4.15 0.29 19.56
C TYR A 202 -2.91 -0.23 18.85
N ASP A 203 -2.49 -1.44 19.22
CA ASP A 203 -1.42 -2.19 18.58
C ASP A 203 -1.83 -3.68 18.58
N ILE A 204 -1.96 -4.25 17.38
CA ILE A 204 -2.48 -5.62 17.21
C ILE A 204 -1.50 -6.65 17.76
N ARG A 205 -0.19 -6.46 17.58
CA ARG A 205 0.85 -7.38 18.10
C ARG A 205 0.88 -7.38 19.62
N ASN A 206 0.76 -6.21 20.24
CA ASN A 206 0.63 -6.08 21.70
C ASN A 206 -0.67 -6.72 22.18
N THR A 207 -1.76 -6.58 21.42
CA THR A 207 -3.04 -7.25 21.76
C THR A 207 -2.90 -8.77 21.73
N MET A 208 -2.17 -9.32 20.76
CA MET A 208 -1.81 -10.74 20.74
C MET A 208 -0.94 -11.11 21.95
N ALA A 209 0.01 -10.26 22.33
CA ALA A 209 0.94 -10.51 23.44
C ALA A 209 0.31 -10.34 24.84
N ALA A 210 -0.88 -9.74 24.94
CA ALA A 210 -1.51 -9.42 26.22
C ALA A 210 -1.87 -10.67 27.03
N ASN A 211 -1.63 -10.61 28.35
CA ASN A 211 -1.79 -11.75 29.27
C ASN A 211 -3.28 -12.14 29.39
N PRO A 212 -3.70 -13.35 28.95
CA PRO A 212 -5.10 -13.76 28.97
C PRO A 212 -5.62 -14.05 30.38
N ALA A 213 -4.74 -14.27 31.37
CA ALA A 213 -5.12 -14.43 32.77
C ALA A 213 -5.44 -13.09 33.47
N GLN A 214 -5.15 -11.96 32.82
CA GLN A 214 -5.49 -10.63 33.32
C GLN A 214 -6.89 -10.23 32.83
N PRO A 215 -7.79 -9.75 33.70
CA PRO A 215 -9.08 -9.21 33.27
C PRO A 215 -8.91 -7.88 32.52
N ILE A 216 -9.96 -7.45 31.80
CA ILE A 216 -9.98 -6.10 31.19
C ILE A 216 -10.16 -5.02 32.26
N TYR A 217 -11.02 -5.29 33.24
CA TYR A 217 -11.39 -4.37 34.32
C TYR A 217 -11.10 -5.01 35.69
N ASN A 218 -10.67 -4.19 36.63
CA ASN A 218 -10.64 -4.54 38.05
C ASN A 218 -12.08 -4.58 38.60
N SER A 219 -12.25 -5.12 39.83
CA SER A 219 -13.56 -5.21 40.48
C SER A 219 -14.22 -3.86 40.77
N ASP A 220 -13.45 -2.78 40.82
CA ASP A 220 -13.93 -1.40 41.00
C ASP A 220 -14.33 -0.72 39.68
N GLY A 221 -14.19 -1.41 38.54
CA GLY A 221 -14.49 -0.91 37.19
C GLY A 221 -13.34 -0.16 36.51
N SER A 222 -12.21 0.07 37.17
CA SER A 222 -11.01 0.63 36.55
C SER A 222 -10.34 -0.37 35.59
N TYR A 223 -9.56 0.12 34.61
CA TYR A 223 -8.80 -0.79 33.73
C TYR A 223 -7.70 -1.51 34.50
N ALA A 224 -7.62 -2.84 34.33
CA ALA A 224 -6.54 -3.63 34.89
C ALA A 224 -5.24 -3.49 34.07
N GLY A 225 -4.10 -3.77 34.68
CA GLY A 225 -2.79 -3.86 34.02
C GLY A 225 -1.97 -5.01 34.63
N PRO A 226 -0.78 -5.32 34.06
CA PRO A 226 0.08 -6.36 34.60
C PRO A 226 0.70 -5.88 35.92
N VAL A 227 0.11 -6.28 37.05
CA VAL A 227 0.56 -5.89 38.39
C VAL A 227 1.54 -6.93 38.94
N GLY A 228 2.74 -6.51 39.32
CA GLY A 228 3.74 -7.35 39.98
C GLY A 228 5.03 -7.50 39.18
N GLN A 229 5.69 -8.64 39.31
CA GLN A 229 6.96 -8.90 38.63
C GLN A 229 6.74 -9.12 37.12
N PRO A 230 7.47 -8.43 36.22
CA PRO A 230 7.31 -8.58 34.77
C PRO A 230 7.52 -10.02 34.26
N GLN A 231 8.39 -10.80 34.92
CA GLN A 231 8.62 -12.21 34.58
C GLN A 231 7.40 -13.12 34.80
N PHE A 232 6.43 -12.69 35.63
CA PHE A 232 5.22 -13.46 35.93
C PHE A 232 4.01 -12.98 35.12
N TYR A 233 3.84 -11.67 35.01
CA TYR A 233 2.61 -11.07 34.46
C TYR A 233 2.79 -10.42 33.09
N GLY A 234 4.03 -10.25 32.64
CA GLY A 234 4.37 -9.54 31.42
C GLY A 234 4.49 -8.03 31.61
N ASP A 235 4.75 -7.35 30.49
CA ASP A 235 4.94 -5.91 30.37
C ASP A 235 3.98 -5.27 29.35
N VAL A 236 2.99 -6.03 28.91
CA VAL A 236 2.01 -5.57 27.92
C VAL A 236 0.89 -4.81 28.63
N ARG A 237 0.79 -3.53 28.30
CA ARG A 237 -0.31 -2.66 28.74
C ARG A 237 -1.65 -3.21 28.22
N ASN A 238 -2.72 -3.04 28.99
CA ASN A 238 -4.09 -3.35 28.59
C ASN A 238 -4.46 -2.66 27.26
N PRO A 239 -4.62 -3.40 26.15
CA PRO A 239 -4.85 -2.82 24.83
C PRO A 239 -6.24 -2.19 24.69
N ILE A 240 -7.23 -2.67 25.45
CA ILE A 240 -8.60 -2.14 25.43
C ILE A 240 -8.66 -0.79 26.15
N ALA A 241 -7.85 -0.62 27.19
CA ALA A 241 -7.72 0.67 27.89
C ALA A 241 -7.22 1.77 26.94
N THR A 242 -6.15 1.52 26.18
CA THR A 242 -5.63 2.53 25.24
C THR A 242 -6.55 2.75 24.05
N ALA A 243 -7.24 1.71 23.57
CA ALA A 243 -8.20 1.83 22.47
C ALA A 243 -9.45 2.64 22.87
N ASN A 244 -9.79 2.69 24.16
CA ASN A 244 -10.95 3.41 24.69
C ASN A 244 -10.63 4.78 25.28
N LEU A 245 -9.48 4.95 25.92
CA LEU A 245 -9.15 6.19 26.64
C LEU A 245 -8.42 7.22 25.78
N ILE A 246 -7.58 6.78 24.84
CA ILE A 246 -6.79 7.69 24.01
C ILE A 246 -7.60 8.03 22.77
N GLU A 247 -7.84 9.31 22.56
CA GLU A 247 -8.60 9.82 21.42
C GLU A 247 -7.64 10.40 20.38
N ASN A 248 -7.51 9.71 19.26
CA ASN A 248 -6.83 10.24 18.09
C ASN A 248 -7.88 10.65 17.04
N ASN A 249 -7.68 11.77 16.38
CA ASN A 249 -8.52 12.19 15.28
C ASN A 249 -7.69 12.91 14.23
N THR A 250 -7.85 12.52 12.96
CA THR A 250 -7.39 13.32 11.83
C THR A 250 -8.59 13.81 11.05
N GLN A 251 -8.66 15.12 10.83
CA GLN A 251 -9.68 15.76 10.01
C GLN A 251 -9.04 16.42 8.80
N GLY A 252 -9.57 16.12 7.62
CA GLY A 252 -9.07 16.59 6.33
C GLY A 252 -10.09 17.45 5.59
N TYR A 253 -9.57 18.41 4.82
CA TYR A 253 -10.28 19.22 3.85
C TYR A 253 -9.45 19.23 2.57
N ASN A 254 -9.98 18.64 1.50
CA ASN A 254 -9.28 18.49 0.25
C ASN A 254 -10.08 19.13 -0.87
N VAL A 255 -9.39 19.89 -1.72
CA VAL A 255 -9.92 20.45 -2.96
C VAL A 255 -9.00 19.98 -4.08
N LEU A 256 -9.57 19.34 -5.09
CA LEU A 256 -8.88 18.98 -6.31
C LEU A 256 -9.70 19.53 -7.47
N GLY A 257 -9.12 20.42 -8.25
CA GLY A 257 -9.84 21.02 -9.37
C GLY A 257 -8.96 21.54 -10.48
N SER A 258 -9.57 21.69 -11.64
CA SER A 258 -8.98 22.32 -12.81
C SER A 258 -10.00 23.19 -13.52
N VAL A 259 -9.51 24.27 -14.12
CA VAL A 259 -10.24 25.08 -15.10
C VAL A 259 -9.43 25.11 -16.38
N PHE A 260 -10.10 25.05 -17.53
CA PHE A 260 -9.42 25.08 -18.82
C PHE A 260 -10.18 25.90 -19.86
N ALA A 261 -9.40 26.41 -20.80
CA ALA A 261 -9.89 27.01 -22.04
C ALA A 261 -9.28 26.27 -23.23
N GLU A 262 -10.12 25.95 -24.21
CA GLU A 262 -9.74 25.26 -25.44
C GLU A 262 -10.22 26.08 -26.63
N ALA A 263 -9.27 26.53 -27.45
CA ALA A 263 -9.48 27.36 -28.61
C ALA A 263 -9.09 26.63 -29.90
N THR A 264 -10.03 26.42 -30.81
CA THR A 264 -9.77 25.96 -32.17
C THR A 264 -9.32 27.15 -33.01
N ILE A 265 -8.01 27.35 -33.11
CA ILE A 265 -7.40 28.50 -33.81
C ILE A 265 -7.73 28.46 -35.31
N LEU A 266 -7.60 27.29 -35.91
CA LEU A 266 -7.96 26.99 -37.29
C LEU A 266 -8.36 25.51 -37.41
N PRO A 267 -9.07 25.08 -38.46
CA PRO A 267 -9.54 23.70 -38.56
C PRO A 267 -8.41 22.66 -38.48
N GLY A 268 -8.42 21.88 -37.39
CA GLY A 268 -7.40 20.89 -37.05
C GLY A 268 -6.33 21.39 -36.07
N LEU A 269 -6.26 22.69 -35.74
CA LEU A 269 -5.30 23.23 -34.77
C LEU A 269 -6.03 23.75 -33.53
N THR A 270 -5.76 23.13 -32.39
CA THR A 270 -6.39 23.46 -31.11
C THR A 270 -5.32 23.82 -30.09
N PHE A 271 -5.51 24.95 -29.41
CA PHE A 271 -4.74 25.34 -28.24
C PHE A 271 -5.57 25.12 -26.98
N LYS A 272 -5.01 24.43 -25.99
CA LYS A 272 -5.64 24.21 -24.70
C LYS A 272 -4.72 24.68 -23.58
N THR A 273 -5.23 25.51 -22.69
CA THR A 273 -4.56 25.90 -21.44
C THR A 273 -5.40 25.45 -20.25
N THR A 274 -4.76 24.86 -19.24
CA THR A 274 -5.41 24.30 -18.04
C THR A 274 -4.68 24.78 -16.79
N GLY A 275 -5.39 25.41 -15.86
CA GLY A 275 -4.89 25.72 -14.53
C GLY A 275 -5.50 24.76 -13.51
N GLY A 276 -4.65 24.10 -12.72
CA GLY A 276 -5.06 23.13 -11.70
C GLY A 276 -4.64 23.55 -10.29
N LEU A 277 -5.42 23.09 -9.31
CA LEU A 277 -5.17 23.26 -7.88
C LEU A 277 -5.47 21.94 -7.16
N GLN A 278 -4.50 21.49 -6.37
CA GLN A 278 -4.71 20.54 -5.29
C GLN A 278 -4.41 21.28 -3.98
N ALA A 279 -5.41 21.41 -3.12
CA ALA A 279 -5.27 21.99 -1.80
C ALA A 279 -5.68 20.96 -0.75
N SER A 280 -4.76 20.64 0.16
CA SER A 280 -5.00 19.72 1.27
C SER A 280 -4.69 20.43 2.58
N PHE A 281 -5.69 20.46 3.46
CA PHE A 281 -5.58 20.96 4.82
C PHE A 281 -5.96 19.83 5.74
N TRP A 282 -5.13 19.51 6.73
CA TRP A 282 -5.52 18.52 7.72
C TRP A 282 -4.95 18.86 9.09
N ASN A 283 -5.74 18.55 10.11
CA ASN A 283 -5.31 18.62 11.48
C ASN A 283 -5.34 17.24 12.11
N SER A 284 -4.27 16.92 12.84
CA SER A 284 -4.17 15.73 13.65
C SER A 284 -4.20 16.13 15.11
N ARG A 285 -4.99 15.41 15.89
CA ARG A 285 -5.20 15.64 17.31
C ARG A 285 -5.09 14.32 18.06
N SER A 286 -4.38 14.33 19.19
CA SER A 286 -4.31 13.22 20.13
C SER A 286 -4.56 13.72 21.54
N TRP A 287 -5.50 13.10 22.24
CA TRP A 287 -5.79 13.36 23.64
C TRP A 287 -5.62 12.07 24.45
N SER A 288 -4.94 12.17 25.58
CA SER A 288 -4.87 11.12 26.59
C SER A 288 -5.24 11.72 27.94
N PRO A 289 -6.25 11.20 28.65
CA PRO A 289 -6.48 11.57 30.04
C PRO A 289 -5.39 11.02 30.96
N GLN A 290 -5.36 11.50 32.20
CA GLN A 290 -4.57 10.88 33.27
C GLN A 290 -5.08 9.46 33.56
N TYR A 291 -4.16 8.51 33.73
CA TYR A 291 -4.49 7.16 34.19
C TYR A 291 -3.33 6.54 34.98
N ASN A 292 -3.65 5.57 35.85
CA ASN A 292 -2.67 4.97 36.77
C ASN A 292 -2.57 3.43 36.66
N TYR A 293 -3.10 2.82 35.59
CA TYR A 293 -2.94 1.38 35.40
C TYR A 293 -1.52 1.03 34.90
N GLN A 294 -1.04 -0.16 35.30
CA GLN A 294 0.29 -0.69 35.01
C GLN A 294 0.46 -1.08 33.52
N PRO A 295 1.70 -1.25 33.01
CA PRO A 295 2.99 -1.11 33.72
C PRO A 295 3.53 0.32 33.75
N ILE A 296 3.04 1.19 32.86
CA ILE A 296 3.49 2.59 32.78
C ILE A 296 2.25 3.48 32.86
N PRO A 297 2.06 4.22 33.97
CA PRO A 297 0.95 5.16 34.12
C PRO A 297 1.15 6.41 33.24
N GLN A 298 0.09 7.16 33.02
CA GLN A 298 0.13 8.50 32.45
C GLN A 298 -0.28 9.50 33.55
N PRO A 299 0.68 10.08 34.29
CA PRO A 299 0.38 10.86 35.48
C PRO A 299 -0.27 12.22 35.18
N ASN A 300 -0.20 12.71 33.95
CA ASN A 300 -0.80 13.97 33.52
C ASN A 300 -1.60 13.76 32.23
N SER A 301 -2.77 14.37 32.11
CA SER A 301 -3.46 14.46 30.82
C SER A 301 -2.55 15.15 29.80
N TYR A 302 -2.66 14.73 28.53
CA TYR A 302 -1.78 15.11 27.43
C TYR A 302 -2.59 15.44 26.18
N LEU A 303 -2.23 16.54 25.53
CA LEU A 303 -2.78 16.96 24.24
C LEU A 303 -1.64 17.18 23.26
N SER A 304 -1.81 16.66 22.04
CA SER A 304 -0.98 16.99 20.88
C SER A 304 -1.89 17.43 19.73
N GLU A 305 -1.57 18.55 19.11
CA GLU A 305 -2.26 19.06 17.91
C GLU A 305 -1.27 19.52 16.85
N GLN A 306 -1.58 19.24 15.59
CA GLN A 306 -0.80 19.69 14.45
C GLN A 306 -1.73 20.09 13.30
N TYR A 307 -1.49 21.25 12.71
CA TYR A 307 -2.21 21.78 11.55
C TYR A 307 -1.27 21.84 10.36
N ASN A 308 -1.71 21.25 9.25
CA ASN A 308 -0.92 21.06 8.05
C ASN A 308 -1.62 21.71 6.85
N LYS A 309 -0.83 22.23 5.92
CA LYS A 309 -1.28 22.78 4.65
C LYS A 309 -0.34 22.35 3.54
N SER A 310 -0.89 21.80 2.46
CA SER A 310 -0.18 21.51 1.22
C SER A 310 -0.96 22.08 0.04
N LEU A 311 -0.31 22.93 -0.75
CA LEU A 311 -0.89 23.53 -1.95
C LEU A 311 -0.04 23.16 -3.15
N THR A 312 -0.60 22.43 -4.11
CA THR A 312 0.01 22.15 -5.40
C THR A 312 -0.73 22.89 -6.49
N TYR A 313 0.00 23.65 -7.30
CA TYR A 313 -0.51 24.34 -8.48
C TYR A 313 -0.01 23.64 -9.73
N THR A 314 -0.85 23.55 -10.75
CA THR A 314 -0.46 23.02 -12.06
C THR A 314 -0.86 24.00 -13.16
N TRP A 315 -0.04 24.09 -14.21
CA TRP A 315 -0.34 24.90 -15.38
C TRP A 315 0.16 24.21 -16.65
N ASP A 316 -0.79 23.75 -17.46
CA ASP A 316 -0.54 23.00 -18.69
C ASP A 316 -0.96 23.81 -19.90
N ASN A 317 -0.12 23.83 -20.93
CA ASN A 317 -0.39 24.48 -22.21
C ASN A 317 -0.04 23.54 -23.36
N PHE A 318 -1.02 23.17 -24.17
CA PHE A 318 -0.85 22.25 -25.29
C PHE A 318 -1.39 22.85 -26.59
N LEU A 319 -0.59 22.79 -27.64
CA LEU A 319 -0.99 23.04 -29.01
C LEU A 319 -1.03 21.70 -29.75
N THR A 320 -2.19 21.36 -30.30
CA THR A 320 -2.43 20.10 -31.01
C THR A 320 -2.86 20.37 -32.44
N TYR A 321 -2.18 19.78 -33.41
CA TYR A 321 -2.54 19.77 -34.83
C TYR A 321 -2.96 18.37 -35.24
N ASP A 322 -4.22 18.19 -35.64
CA ASP A 322 -4.82 16.91 -36.01
C ASP A 322 -5.46 17.02 -37.41
N ARG A 323 -4.91 16.26 -38.38
CA ARG A 323 -5.37 16.31 -39.77
C ARG A 323 -5.18 15.00 -40.53
N ASN A 324 -6.12 14.77 -41.45
CA ASN A 324 -5.98 13.81 -42.54
C ASN A 324 -5.37 14.48 -43.77
N PHE A 325 -4.41 13.81 -44.40
CA PHE A 325 -3.82 14.16 -45.69
C PHE A 325 -4.19 13.09 -46.72
N GLY A 326 -5.06 13.45 -47.66
CA GLY A 326 -5.70 12.47 -48.54
C GLY A 326 -6.58 11.48 -47.77
N SER A 327 -6.76 10.28 -48.33
CA SER A 327 -7.51 9.18 -47.69
C SER A 327 -6.66 8.32 -46.76
N ASP A 328 -5.34 8.41 -46.87
CA ASP A 328 -4.44 7.36 -46.39
C ASP A 328 -3.56 7.80 -45.22
N HIS A 329 -3.37 9.10 -44.99
CA HIS A 329 -2.45 9.59 -43.96
C HIS A 329 -3.23 10.36 -42.90
N HIS A 330 -3.02 10.02 -41.63
CA HIS A 330 -3.52 10.78 -40.50
C HIS A 330 -2.35 11.16 -39.59
N ILE A 331 -2.25 12.44 -39.23
CA ILE A 331 -1.18 12.99 -38.41
C ILE A 331 -1.80 13.76 -37.24
N THR A 332 -1.33 13.47 -36.04
CA THR A 332 -1.56 14.28 -34.84
C THR A 332 -0.21 14.74 -34.29
N LEU A 333 0.05 16.05 -34.27
CA LEU A 333 1.22 16.65 -33.64
C LEU A 333 0.80 17.40 -32.39
N LEU A 334 1.55 17.27 -31.31
CA LEU A 334 1.34 17.98 -30.05
C LEU A 334 2.65 18.59 -29.59
N ALA A 335 2.60 19.83 -29.15
CA ALA A 335 3.69 20.52 -28.46
C ALA A 335 3.14 21.25 -27.23
N GLY A 336 3.86 21.26 -26.13
CA GLY A 336 3.38 21.94 -24.94
C GLY A 336 4.34 22.02 -23.77
N THR A 337 3.88 22.71 -22.74
CA THR A 337 4.57 22.91 -21.46
C THR A 337 3.68 22.42 -20.31
N ASP A 338 4.30 21.86 -19.29
CA ASP A 338 3.66 21.45 -18.02
C ASP A 338 4.51 22.01 -16.87
N ALA A 339 3.89 22.81 -16.01
CA ALA A 339 4.53 23.44 -14.86
C ALA A 339 3.77 23.13 -13.58
N GLN A 340 4.50 22.79 -12.52
CA GLN A 340 3.94 22.44 -11.23
C GLN A 340 4.79 22.96 -10.10
N SER A 341 4.14 23.33 -9.01
CA SER A 341 4.82 23.68 -7.77
C SER A 341 4.00 23.24 -6.58
N ASN A 342 4.68 22.88 -5.50
CA ASN A 342 4.05 22.56 -4.23
C ASN A 342 4.69 23.38 -3.11
N ASN A 343 3.85 23.82 -2.18
CA ASN A 343 4.27 24.41 -0.92
C ASN A 343 3.56 23.67 0.22
N PHE A 344 4.36 23.06 1.10
CA PHE A 344 3.90 22.39 2.29
C PHE A 344 4.38 23.13 3.53
N HIS A 345 3.52 23.26 4.55
CA HIS A 345 3.91 23.66 5.88
C HIS A 345 3.05 22.99 6.95
N PHE A 346 3.60 22.86 8.16
CA PHE A 346 2.82 22.56 9.34
C PHE A 346 3.28 23.38 10.55
N VAL A 347 2.36 23.55 11.49
CA VAL A 347 2.62 24.04 12.84
C VAL A 347 1.89 23.13 13.83
N GLY A 348 2.51 22.87 14.97
CA GLY A 348 1.92 22.04 16.01
C GLY A 348 2.52 22.31 17.36
N GLY A 349 1.95 21.64 18.35
CA GLY A 349 2.49 21.60 19.69
C GLY A 349 1.86 20.49 20.51
N ASN A 350 2.54 20.16 21.60
CA ASN A 350 2.02 19.27 22.62
C ASN A 350 2.28 19.84 24.02
N ILE A 351 1.38 19.52 24.94
CA ILE A 351 1.42 20.00 26.31
C ILE A 351 0.74 18.99 27.23
N SER A 352 1.09 19.05 28.51
CA SER A 352 0.53 18.20 29.56
C SER A 352 0.07 19.01 30.77
N GLY A 353 -0.60 18.36 31.72
CA GLY A 353 -0.99 18.97 33.00
C GLY A 353 -2.23 19.87 32.87
N PHE A 354 -3.37 19.25 32.58
CA PHE A 354 -4.68 19.90 32.47
C PHE A 354 -5.44 19.82 33.79
N ALA A 355 -6.12 20.91 34.18
CA ALA A 355 -6.99 20.91 35.36
C ALA A 355 -8.35 20.23 35.12
N SER A 356 -8.74 20.02 33.86
CA SER A 356 -10.01 19.41 33.48
C SER A 356 -9.90 18.68 32.14
N ASP A 357 -10.49 17.49 32.09
CA ASP A 357 -10.54 16.67 30.87
C ASP A 357 -11.56 17.17 29.84
N VAL A 358 -12.37 18.20 30.13
CA VAL A 358 -13.30 18.78 29.12
C VAL A 358 -12.74 20.04 28.47
N THR A 359 -11.77 20.71 29.09
CA THR A 359 -11.16 21.94 28.58
C THR A 359 -9.87 21.64 27.82
N GLN A 360 -9.96 20.79 26.80
CA GLN A 360 -8.82 20.21 26.08
C GLN A 360 -8.26 21.17 25.01
N GLN A 361 -7.75 22.33 25.44
CA GLN A 361 -7.12 23.34 24.57
C GLN A 361 -5.65 23.53 24.98
N LEU A 362 -4.75 23.71 24.01
CA LEU A 362 -3.30 23.80 24.28
C LEU A 362 -2.95 24.85 25.37
N ASN A 363 -3.68 25.95 25.47
CA ASN A 363 -3.45 27.00 26.46
C ASN A 363 -3.82 26.59 27.91
N ASN A 364 -4.55 25.50 28.11
CA ASN A 364 -4.98 25.01 29.42
C ASN A 364 -4.02 23.97 30.02
N GLY A 365 -3.05 23.48 29.24
CA GLY A 365 -1.95 22.68 29.78
C GLY A 365 -0.92 23.56 30.49
N THR A 366 -0.28 23.02 31.52
CA THR A 366 0.65 23.79 32.39
C THR A 366 2.06 23.21 32.42
N LEU A 367 2.29 22.04 31.84
CA LEU A 367 3.53 21.28 31.93
C LEU A 367 4.08 20.90 30.55
N ASN A 368 5.40 20.99 30.41
CA ASN A 368 6.18 20.51 29.26
C ASN A 368 5.66 21.00 27.88
N PRO A 369 5.45 22.30 27.65
CA PRO A 369 5.04 22.79 26.35
C PRO A 369 6.14 22.54 25.31
N VAL A 370 5.78 21.90 24.20
CA VAL A 370 6.65 21.71 23.04
C VAL A 370 5.96 22.32 21.83
N LEU A 371 6.69 23.15 21.09
CA LEU A 371 6.25 23.72 19.81
C LEU A 371 7.07 23.11 18.68
N ASN A 372 6.42 22.83 17.55
CA ASN A 372 7.09 22.31 16.37
C ASN A 372 6.49 22.90 15.08
N GLY A 373 7.31 22.96 14.04
CA GLY A 373 6.90 23.44 12.72
C GLY A 373 7.90 23.04 11.65
N ASN A 374 7.44 22.96 10.41
CA ASN A 374 8.28 22.67 9.25
C ASN A 374 7.64 23.25 7.98
N GLY A 375 8.46 23.43 6.94
CA GLY A 375 7.99 23.75 5.61
C GLY A 375 8.91 23.19 4.54
N SER A 376 8.35 22.94 3.36
CA SER A 376 9.11 22.51 2.20
C SER A 376 8.44 22.95 0.90
N GLU A 377 9.23 23.06 -0.16
CA GLU A 377 8.75 23.38 -1.50
C GLU A 377 9.44 22.54 -2.56
N TRP A 378 8.76 22.33 -3.67
CA TRP A 378 9.34 21.79 -4.89
C TRP A 378 8.65 22.34 -6.14
N ALA A 379 9.35 22.29 -7.27
CA ALA A 379 8.81 22.69 -8.56
C ALA A 379 9.29 21.75 -9.67
N LEU A 380 8.45 21.61 -10.70
CA LEU A 380 8.70 20.86 -11.92
C LEU A 380 8.31 21.71 -13.12
N LEU A 381 9.17 21.80 -14.12
CA LEU A 381 8.89 22.45 -15.39
C LEU A 381 9.28 21.52 -16.53
N SER A 382 8.37 21.32 -17.48
CA SER A 382 8.54 20.33 -18.52
C SER A 382 8.11 20.83 -19.88
N TYR A 383 8.79 20.31 -20.91
CA TYR A 383 8.50 20.57 -22.31
C TYR A 383 8.27 19.24 -23.03
N VAL A 384 7.19 19.12 -23.78
CA VAL A 384 6.84 17.88 -24.48
C VAL A 384 6.50 18.13 -25.94
N GLY A 385 6.97 17.24 -26.80
CA GLY A 385 6.56 17.11 -28.19
C GLY A 385 6.15 15.67 -28.48
N ARG A 386 5.01 15.48 -29.14
CA ARG A 386 4.50 14.15 -29.53
C ARG A 386 3.99 14.18 -30.96
N ALA A 387 4.31 13.14 -31.73
CA ALA A 387 3.78 12.90 -33.06
C ALA A 387 3.12 11.52 -33.10
N ASN A 388 1.88 11.46 -33.56
CA ASN A 388 1.21 10.24 -33.96
C ASN A 388 1.02 10.26 -35.48
N TYR A 389 1.27 9.14 -36.13
CA TYR A 389 1.10 8.96 -37.55
C TYR A 389 0.41 7.63 -37.83
N SER A 390 -0.64 7.65 -38.64
CA SER A 390 -1.31 6.47 -39.16
C SER A 390 -1.26 6.48 -40.68
N TYR A 391 -0.80 5.37 -41.26
CA TYR A 391 -0.90 5.12 -42.70
C TYR A 391 -1.90 4.00 -42.97
N LYS A 392 -2.98 4.32 -43.68
CA LYS A 392 -4.09 3.42 -44.05
C LYS A 392 -4.69 2.66 -42.87
N ASN A 393 -4.54 3.17 -41.65
CA ASN A 393 -4.87 2.47 -40.41
C ASN A 393 -4.16 1.12 -40.22
N ARG A 394 -3.04 0.89 -40.94
CA ARG A 394 -2.22 -0.33 -40.89
C ARG A 394 -0.97 -0.14 -40.07
N TYR A 395 -0.22 0.92 -40.38
CA TYR A 395 1.03 1.26 -39.68
C TYR A 395 0.78 2.48 -38.82
N LEU A 396 0.93 2.30 -37.52
CA LEU A 396 0.71 3.31 -36.50
C LEU A 396 2.05 3.59 -35.83
N LEU A 397 2.50 4.84 -35.87
CA LEU A 397 3.72 5.29 -35.22
C LEU A 397 3.36 6.35 -34.17
N THR A 398 3.90 6.23 -32.97
CA THR A 398 3.92 7.28 -31.97
C THR A 398 5.36 7.57 -31.59
N ALA A 399 5.76 8.83 -31.60
CA ALA A 399 7.05 9.29 -31.10
C ALA A 399 6.82 10.45 -30.13
N THR A 400 7.47 10.41 -28.97
CA THR A 400 7.40 11.46 -27.95
C THR A 400 8.80 11.81 -27.47
N ILE A 401 9.09 13.09 -27.35
CA ILE A 401 10.28 13.59 -26.66
C ILE A 401 9.84 14.55 -25.57
N ARG A 402 10.39 14.37 -24.38
CA ARG A 402 10.08 15.22 -23.23
C ARG A 402 11.36 15.63 -22.51
N ARG A 403 11.42 16.89 -22.06
CA ARG A 403 12.50 17.45 -21.25
C ARG A 403 11.94 18.00 -19.95
N ASP A 404 12.33 17.41 -18.82
CA ASP A 404 11.78 17.71 -17.50
C ASP A 404 12.86 18.33 -16.61
N GLY A 405 12.55 19.41 -15.93
CA GLY A 405 13.40 20.11 -14.96
C GLY A 405 12.78 20.08 -13.56
N SER A 406 13.49 19.55 -12.56
CA SER A 406 13.00 19.45 -11.17
C SER A 406 13.90 20.22 -10.20
N SER A 407 13.29 20.93 -9.25
CA SER A 407 14.01 21.63 -8.18
C SER A 407 14.64 20.71 -7.12
N ARG A 408 14.38 19.39 -7.18
CA ARG A 408 14.95 18.41 -6.26
C ARG A 408 16.40 18.02 -6.59
N PHE A 409 16.90 18.44 -7.76
CA PHE A 409 18.28 18.20 -8.19
C PHE A 409 19.09 19.50 -8.18
N GLY A 410 20.41 19.36 -8.05
CA GLY A 410 21.35 20.48 -8.16
C GLY A 410 21.38 21.09 -9.56
N ASP A 411 21.93 22.29 -9.68
CA ASP A 411 21.94 23.09 -10.92
C ASP A 411 22.48 22.35 -12.13
N ASN A 412 23.48 21.48 -11.93
CA ASN A 412 24.14 20.72 -12.98
C ASN A 412 23.26 19.62 -13.60
N ASN A 413 22.28 19.09 -12.86
CA ASN A 413 21.49 17.92 -13.25
C ASN A 413 19.97 18.17 -13.20
N ARG A 414 19.57 19.45 -13.13
CA ARG A 414 18.18 19.87 -12.99
C ARG A 414 17.27 19.30 -14.07
N TYR A 415 17.77 19.20 -15.31
CA TYR A 415 17.01 18.75 -16.48
C TYR A 415 17.39 17.34 -16.96
N GLY A 416 16.39 16.47 -17.15
CA GLY A 416 16.48 15.17 -17.83
C GLY A 416 15.78 15.20 -19.20
N THR A 417 16.16 14.32 -20.13
CA THR A 417 15.52 14.18 -21.46
C THR A 417 15.14 12.73 -21.73
N PHE A 418 13.90 12.53 -22.13
CA PHE A 418 13.21 11.25 -22.06
C PHE A 418 12.48 10.98 -23.39
N PRO A 419 13.15 10.35 -24.37
CA PRO A 419 12.54 9.96 -25.64
C PRO A 419 11.77 8.64 -25.52
N SER A 420 10.72 8.49 -26.32
CA SER A 420 10.00 7.23 -26.52
C SER A 420 9.46 7.13 -27.95
N ALA A 421 9.34 5.90 -28.43
CA ALA A 421 8.71 5.57 -29.69
C ALA A 421 7.97 4.24 -29.58
N SER A 422 6.84 4.14 -30.27
CA SER A 422 6.12 2.88 -30.46
C SER A 422 5.61 2.76 -31.89
N LEU A 423 5.63 1.53 -32.38
CA LEU A 423 5.13 1.12 -33.69
C LEU A 423 4.05 0.05 -33.46
N ALA A 424 2.94 0.16 -34.17
CA ALA A 424 1.96 -0.91 -34.26
C ALA A 424 1.62 -1.20 -35.72
N TRP A 425 1.46 -2.48 -36.03
CA TRP A 425 1.08 -2.98 -37.33
C TRP A 425 -0.21 -3.81 -37.20
N ARG A 426 -1.29 -3.33 -37.81
CA ARG A 426 -2.55 -4.06 -37.91
C ARG A 426 -2.52 -4.97 -39.14
N VAL A 427 -2.22 -6.24 -38.91
CA VAL A 427 -2.02 -7.27 -39.94
C VAL A 427 -3.33 -7.60 -40.65
N THR A 428 -4.47 -7.53 -39.96
CA THR A 428 -5.81 -7.79 -40.53
C THR A 428 -6.21 -6.85 -41.66
N GLU A 429 -5.59 -5.67 -41.73
CA GLU A 429 -5.83 -4.71 -42.82
C GLU A 429 -5.01 -5.01 -44.08
N GLU A 430 -4.11 -6.00 -44.04
CA GLU A 430 -3.27 -6.35 -45.17
C GLU A 430 -4.00 -7.20 -46.22
N PRO A 431 -3.81 -6.93 -47.53
CA PRO A 431 -4.45 -7.70 -48.59
C PRO A 431 -4.20 -9.20 -48.52
N PHE A 432 -2.98 -9.59 -48.11
CA PHE A 432 -2.60 -11.00 -47.99
C PHE A 432 -3.29 -11.72 -46.83
N PHE A 433 -3.75 -10.98 -45.81
CA PHE A 433 -4.36 -11.55 -44.61
C PHE A 433 -5.89 -11.69 -44.71
N LYS A 434 -6.51 -11.11 -45.75
CA LYS A 434 -7.97 -11.13 -45.96
C LYS A 434 -8.60 -12.52 -45.95
N ASN A 435 -7.88 -13.56 -46.36
CA ASN A 435 -8.41 -14.93 -46.32
C ASN A 435 -8.52 -15.48 -44.89
N MET A 436 -7.74 -14.94 -43.95
CA MET A 436 -7.73 -15.35 -42.54
C MET A 436 -8.65 -14.51 -41.67
N THR A 437 -9.28 -13.45 -42.20
CA THR A 437 -10.18 -12.57 -41.42
C THR A 437 -11.50 -13.24 -41.05
N SER A 438 -11.83 -14.37 -41.69
CA SER A 438 -12.93 -15.25 -41.26
C SER A 438 -12.65 -15.89 -39.89
N PHE A 439 -11.39 -16.03 -39.51
CA PHE A 439 -10.98 -16.53 -38.21
C PHE A 439 -10.54 -15.40 -37.27
N PHE A 440 -9.75 -14.43 -37.77
CA PHE A 440 -9.29 -13.26 -37.01
C PHE A 440 -10.12 -12.01 -37.32
N SER A 441 -10.85 -11.51 -36.33
CA SER A 441 -11.58 -10.24 -36.41
C SER A 441 -10.63 -9.03 -36.37
N ASP A 442 -9.58 -9.08 -35.55
CA ASP A 442 -8.48 -8.10 -35.53
C ASP A 442 -7.16 -8.78 -35.14
N LEU A 443 -6.05 -8.36 -35.75
CA LEU A 443 -4.71 -8.79 -35.33
C LEU A 443 -3.76 -7.61 -35.46
N LYS A 444 -3.17 -7.22 -34.34
CA LYS A 444 -2.25 -6.09 -34.26
C LYS A 444 -1.02 -6.46 -33.44
N ILE A 445 0.15 -6.20 -34.01
CA ILE A 445 1.45 -6.38 -33.35
C ILE A 445 1.95 -5.01 -32.94
N ARG A 446 2.50 -4.88 -31.72
CA ARG A 446 3.01 -3.64 -31.15
C ARG A 446 4.45 -3.83 -30.69
N ALA A 447 5.29 -2.84 -30.92
CA ALA A 447 6.63 -2.75 -30.35
C ALA A 447 6.86 -1.33 -29.81
N GLY A 448 7.43 -1.21 -28.63
CA GLY A 448 7.68 0.08 -27.97
C GLY A 448 9.02 0.12 -27.27
N TYR A 449 9.66 1.28 -27.29
CA TYR A 449 10.82 1.61 -26.48
C TYR A 449 10.69 3.01 -25.92
N GLY A 450 10.97 3.19 -24.64
CA GLY A 450 10.96 4.51 -24.02
C GLY A 450 11.86 4.62 -22.81
N ALA A 451 12.35 5.83 -22.57
CA ALA A 451 12.99 6.22 -21.33
C ALA A 451 12.09 7.20 -20.57
N THR A 452 12.00 7.04 -19.25
CA THR A 452 11.30 7.94 -18.32
C THR A 452 12.18 8.20 -17.11
N GLY A 453 12.17 9.41 -16.57
CA GLY A 453 12.85 9.72 -15.30
C GLY A 453 12.03 9.32 -14.08
N ASN A 454 12.66 9.27 -12.91
CA ASN A 454 12.01 9.26 -11.60
C ASN A 454 12.70 10.30 -10.71
N GLN A 455 11.89 11.17 -10.09
CA GLN A 455 12.34 12.23 -9.17
C GLN A 455 11.74 12.13 -7.76
N ASN A 456 11.16 10.99 -7.40
CA ASN A 456 10.58 10.77 -6.07
C ASN A 456 11.69 10.55 -5.03
N ILE A 457 12.52 11.58 -4.87
CA ILE A 457 13.57 11.73 -3.86
C ILE A 457 13.15 12.83 -2.89
N GLY A 458 13.82 12.92 -1.74
CA GLY A 458 13.57 13.98 -0.76
C GLY A 458 13.81 15.37 -1.35
N ASN A 459 13.08 16.37 -0.84
CA ASN A 459 13.38 17.76 -1.17
C ASN A 459 14.77 18.13 -0.61
N TYR A 460 15.54 18.91 -1.37
CA TYR A 460 16.88 19.38 -0.99
C TYR A 460 17.95 18.30 -0.79
N SER A 461 17.75 17.05 -1.26
CA SER A 461 18.73 15.96 -1.09
C SER A 461 20.11 16.24 -1.70
N PHE A 462 20.23 17.20 -2.62
CA PHE A 462 21.49 17.63 -3.21
C PHE A 462 22.30 18.58 -2.31
N ALA A 463 21.68 19.16 -1.28
CA ALA A 463 22.25 20.19 -0.41
C ALA A 463 22.57 19.64 0.99
N SER A 464 23.45 20.33 1.70
CA SER A 464 23.71 20.07 3.12
C SER A 464 22.61 20.73 3.96
N VAL A 465 21.93 19.94 4.79
CA VAL A 465 20.92 20.46 5.72
C VAL A 465 21.61 20.89 7.02
N LEU A 466 21.41 22.16 7.39
CA LEU A 466 21.86 22.68 8.68
C LEU A 466 20.78 22.43 9.74
N THR A 467 21.18 21.94 10.91
CA THR A 467 20.29 21.74 12.05
C THR A 467 20.78 22.57 13.23
N THR A 468 19.84 23.26 13.87
CA THR A 468 20.10 23.92 15.15
C THR A 468 20.12 22.87 16.23
N VAL A 469 21.26 22.73 16.90
CA VAL A 469 21.42 21.92 18.09
C VAL A 469 21.73 22.82 19.27
N VAL A 470 21.48 22.31 20.47
CA VAL A 470 21.88 22.96 21.70
C VAL A 470 23.17 22.31 22.16
N TYR A 471 24.24 23.10 22.31
CA TYR A 471 25.55 22.60 22.72
C TYR A 471 26.02 23.29 23.99
N ASN A 472 26.66 22.52 24.88
CA ASN A 472 27.23 23.03 26.11
C ASN A 472 28.72 23.31 25.93
N PHE A 473 29.11 24.58 25.83
CA PHE A 473 30.50 25.00 25.88
C PHE A 473 30.87 25.41 27.30
N ASN A 474 31.62 24.56 28.01
CA ASN A 474 32.16 24.83 29.36
C ASN A 474 31.12 25.32 30.39
N GLY A 475 29.93 24.71 30.39
CA GLY A 475 28.82 25.06 31.28
C GLY A 475 27.81 26.05 30.66
N ASN A 476 28.11 26.65 29.51
CA ASN A 476 27.21 27.57 28.82
C ASN A 476 26.46 26.87 27.69
N ILE A 477 25.14 26.82 27.82
CA ILE A 477 24.23 26.29 26.80
C ILE A 477 24.04 27.36 25.72
N VAL A 478 24.49 27.07 24.50
CA VAL A 478 24.32 27.96 23.34
C VAL A 478 23.65 27.22 22.19
N PRO A 479 22.89 27.92 21.33
CA PRO A 479 22.48 27.36 20.06
C PRO A 479 23.70 27.26 19.13
N ALA A 480 23.85 26.11 18.48
CA ALA A 480 24.86 25.86 17.46
C ALA A 480 24.20 25.36 16.18
N LEU A 481 24.80 25.66 15.03
CA LEU A 481 24.38 25.12 13.73
C LEU A 481 25.39 24.07 13.30
N ILE A 482 24.91 22.87 12.99
CA ILE A 482 25.74 21.79 12.47
C ILE A 482 25.17 21.24 11.16
N ALA A 483 26.07 20.81 10.27
CA ALA A 483 25.71 20.05 9.08
C ALA A 483 25.71 18.56 9.44
N LEU A 484 24.55 17.91 9.42
CA LEU A 484 24.46 16.50 9.77
C LEU A 484 24.80 15.58 8.60
N ASN A 485 24.59 16.04 7.36
CA ASN A 485 24.75 15.23 6.15
C ASN A 485 25.65 15.95 5.14
N ALA A 486 26.41 15.18 4.37
CA ALA A 486 27.19 15.71 3.26
C ALA A 486 26.27 16.15 2.10
N SER A 487 26.64 17.22 1.40
CA SER A 487 25.95 17.62 0.16
C SER A 487 26.37 16.73 -1.01
N ASN A 488 25.45 16.53 -1.95
CA ASN A 488 25.73 15.87 -3.22
C ASN A 488 25.10 16.66 -4.38
N PRO A 489 25.76 17.71 -4.88
CA PRO A 489 25.23 18.54 -5.97
C PRO A 489 25.11 17.78 -7.30
N ASN A 490 25.74 16.60 -7.40
CA ASN A 490 25.75 15.77 -8.61
C ASN A 490 24.60 14.75 -8.63
N LEU A 491 23.70 14.76 -7.65
CA LEU A 491 22.47 13.96 -7.73
C LEU A 491 21.72 14.25 -9.02
N HIS A 492 21.30 13.20 -9.69
CA HIS A 492 20.56 13.25 -10.94
C HIS A 492 19.37 12.29 -10.92
N TRP A 493 18.57 12.35 -12.00
CA TRP A 493 17.40 11.51 -12.20
C TRP A 493 17.74 10.01 -12.19
N GLU A 494 16.90 9.21 -11.54
CA GLU A 494 16.83 7.77 -11.80
C GLU A 494 16.16 7.58 -13.18
N THR A 495 16.77 6.81 -14.08
CA THR A 495 16.26 6.62 -15.45
C THR A 495 15.74 5.21 -15.63
N VAL A 496 14.49 5.10 -16.06
CA VAL A 496 13.82 3.83 -16.37
C VAL A 496 13.71 3.68 -17.88
N LYS A 497 14.35 2.65 -18.43
CA LYS A 497 14.28 2.28 -19.85
C LYS A 497 13.42 1.03 -20.00
N GLN A 498 12.39 1.09 -20.83
CA GLN A 498 11.47 -0.01 -21.05
C GLN A 498 11.39 -0.37 -22.53
N THR A 499 11.47 -1.66 -22.82
CA THR A 499 11.16 -2.25 -24.12
C THR A 499 9.93 -3.12 -23.95
N ASN A 500 8.96 -3.01 -24.87
CA ASN A 500 7.73 -3.78 -24.87
C ASN A 500 7.48 -4.38 -26.26
N LEU A 501 7.03 -5.63 -26.30
CA LEU A 501 6.53 -6.31 -27.49
C LEU A 501 5.15 -6.89 -27.16
N GLY A 502 4.13 -6.48 -27.91
CA GLY A 502 2.75 -6.85 -27.66
C GLY A 502 2.05 -7.45 -28.89
N ILE A 503 1.11 -8.36 -28.64
CA ILE A 503 0.18 -8.90 -29.63
C ILE A 503 -1.23 -8.70 -29.10
N ASP A 504 -2.07 -8.04 -29.89
CA ASP A 504 -3.51 -7.95 -29.66
C ASP A 504 -4.20 -8.75 -30.77
N ALA A 505 -4.98 -9.76 -30.40
CA ALA A 505 -5.72 -10.60 -31.34
C ALA A 505 -7.15 -10.78 -30.90
N THR A 506 -8.08 -10.60 -31.82
CA THR A 506 -9.50 -10.91 -31.64
C THR A 506 -9.91 -11.91 -32.71
N PHE A 507 -10.58 -12.99 -32.32
CA PHE A 507 -10.93 -14.08 -33.23
C PHE A 507 -12.29 -14.70 -32.88
N LEU A 508 -12.82 -15.49 -33.83
CA LEU A 508 -14.15 -16.12 -33.78
C LEU A 508 -15.29 -15.09 -33.63
N ASP A 509 -15.37 -14.12 -34.54
CA ASP A 509 -16.42 -13.07 -34.55
C ASP A 509 -16.50 -12.31 -33.21
N ASP A 510 -15.37 -11.75 -32.78
CA ASP A 510 -15.24 -10.99 -31.53
C ASP A 510 -15.59 -11.75 -30.24
N ARG A 511 -15.62 -13.08 -30.29
CA ARG A 511 -15.89 -13.92 -29.11
C ARG A 511 -14.68 -14.07 -28.20
N ILE A 512 -13.47 -14.08 -28.73
CA ILE A 512 -12.25 -14.20 -27.92
C ILE A 512 -11.30 -13.05 -28.26
N THR A 513 -10.91 -12.30 -27.23
CA THR A 513 -9.85 -11.28 -27.31
C THR A 513 -8.68 -11.72 -26.45
N LEU A 514 -7.48 -11.76 -27.03
CA LEU A 514 -6.22 -12.12 -26.41
C LEU A 514 -5.27 -10.94 -26.52
N ASN A 515 -4.72 -10.51 -25.38
CA ASN A 515 -3.63 -9.53 -25.31
C ASN A 515 -2.43 -10.20 -24.63
N VAL A 516 -1.28 -10.16 -25.28
CA VAL A 516 -0.01 -10.68 -24.75
C VAL A 516 1.03 -9.57 -24.84
N ASP A 517 1.63 -9.18 -23.72
CA ASP A 517 2.69 -8.17 -23.66
C ASP A 517 3.93 -8.74 -22.96
N GLY A 518 5.08 -8.71 -23.61
CA GLY A 518 6.38 -9.08 -23.06
C GLY A 518 7.25 -7.84 -22.87
N TYR A 519 7.84 -7.67 -21.69
CA TYR A 519 8.59 -6.46 -21.36
C TYR A 519 9.92 -6.71 -20.67
N ILE A 520 10.84 -5.77 -20.87
CA ILE A 520 12.05 -5.61 -20.06
C ILE A 520 12.15 -4.15 -19.65
N LYS A 521 12.23 -3.91 -18.34
CA LYS A 521 12.31 -2.60 -17.70
C LYS A 521 13.59 -2.53 -16.87
N LYS A 522 14.47 -1.58 -17.19
CA LYS A 522 15.76 -1.37 -16.53
C LYS A 522 15.79 0.01 -15.88
N THR A 523 15.87 0.04 -14.58
CA THR A 523 16.08 1.23 -13.77
C THR A 523 17.58 1.41 -13.56
N THR A 524 18.12 2.54 -13.99
CA THR A 524 19.55 2.87 -13.87
C THR A 524 19.78 4.14 -13.08
N GLY A 525 20.81 4.15 -12.23
CA GLY A 525 21.11 5.29 -11.37
C GLY A 525 20.07 5.50 -10.28
N MET A 526 19.50 4.40 -9.78
CA MET A 526 18.66 4.39 -8.58
C MET A 526 19.45 4.96 -7.41
N LEU A 527 18.82 5.85 -6.64
CA LEU A 527 19.46 6.44 -5.48
C LEU A 527 19.54 5.42 -4.36
N VAL A 528 20.72 5.25 -3.79
CA VAL A 528 20.97 4.38 -2.63
C VAL A 528 21.83 5.12 -1.61
N PRO A 529 21.73 4.79 -0.31
CA PRO A 529 22.65 5.29 0.69
C PRO A 529 24.09 4.89 0.34
N VAL A 530 25.01 5.86 0.40
CA VAL A 530 26.44 5.65 0.18
C VAL A 530 27.17 5.85 1.49
N ASN A 531 27.92 4.84 1.92
CA ASN A 531 28.71 4.92 3.14
C ASN A 531 29.88 5.90 2.94
N LEU A 532 29.95 6.92 3.79
CA LEU A 532 31.12 7.78 3.90
C LEU A 532 32.04 7.26 5.02
N PRO A 533 33.38 7.31 4.83
CA PRO A 533 34.30 7.05 5.93
C PRO A 533 34.03 8.00 7.11
N ILE A 534 34.04 7.47 8.34
CA ILE A 534 33.80 8.27 9.57
C ILE A 534 34.82 9.43 9.69
N SER A 535 36.02 9.27 9.12
CA SER A 535 37.05 10.32 9.05
C SER A 535 36.62 11.58 8.30
N THR A 536 35.53 11.53 7.52
CA THR A 536 34.95 12.72 6.86
C THR A 536 34.27 13.69 7.84
N GLY A 537 34.05 13.27 9.10
CA GLY A 537 33.39 14.09 10.13
C GLY A 537 31.86 14.11 10.02
N TYR A 538 31.29 13.48 9.00
CA TYR A 538 29.84 13.25 8.90
C TYR A 538 29.47 11.98 9.67
N SER A 539 28.72 12.16 10.76
CA SER A 539 28.19 11.07 11.59
C SER A 539 26.67 10.91 11.48
N GLY A 540 26.04 11.64 10.55
CA GLY A 540 24.61 11.58 10.28
C GLY A 540 24.21 10.45 9.32
N ALA A 541 23.04 10.60 8.70
CA ALA A 541 22.56 9.62 7.73
C ALA A 541 23.48 9.58 6.50
N ALA A 542 23.75 8.38 6.00
CA ALA A 542 24.52 8.19 4.77
C ALA A 542 23.90 9.02 3.62
N PRO A 543 24.68 9.86 2.92
CA PRO A 543 24.17 10.61 1.79
C PRO A 543 23.72 9.66 0.69
N TYR A 544 22.74 10.08 -0.11
CA TYR A 544 22.31 9.30 -1.25
C TYR A 544 23.22 9.56 -2.46
N GLY A 545 23.42 8.53 -3.27
CA GLY A 545 24.11 8.61 -4.56
C GLY A 545 23.43 7.72 -5.61
N ASN A 546 23.56 8.10 -6.88
CA ASN A 546 23.03 7.34 -8.02
C ASN A 546 23.90 6.08 -8.31
N ALA A 547 23.83 5.09 -7.42
CA ALA A 547 24.71 3.91 -7.45
C ALA A 547 23.95 2.56 -7.49
N GLY A 548 22.64 2.56 -7.66
CA GLY A 548 21.81 1.35 -7.76
C GLY A 548 21.26 1.09 -9.17
N ASN A 549 21.07 -0.17 -9.55
CA ASN A 549 20.35 -0.56 -10.76
C ASN A 549 19.40 -1.75 -10.50
N VAL A 550 18.21 -1.75 -11.11
CA VAL A 550 17.18 -2.79 -10.98
C VAL A 550 16.65 -3.19 -12.35
N GLU A 551 16.41 -4.48 -12.56
CA GLU A 551 15.77 -5.02 -13.75
C GLU A 551 14.46 -5.73 -13.38
N ASN A 552 13.41 -5.46 -14.16
CA ASN A 552 12.17 -6.24 -14.17
C ASN A 552 11.96 -6.77 -15.59
N LYS A 553 11.67 -8.07 -15.72
CA LYS A 553 11.29 -8.68 -17.00
C LYS A 553 10.11 -9.60 -16.80
N GLY A 554 9.20 -9.63 -17.77
CA GLY A 554 7.94 -10.31 -17.57
C GLY A 554 7.09 -10.47 -18.82
N VAL A 555 6.03 -11.24 -18.65
CA VAL A 555 4.98 -11.45 -19.65
C VAL A 555 3.63 -11.28 -18.97
N GLU A 556 2.74 -10.51 -19.60
CA GLU A 556 1.35 -10.35 -19.19
C GLU A 556 0.43 -10.92 -20.26
N ILE A 557 -0.57 -11.68 -19.83
CA ILE A 557 -1.55 -12.29 -20.72
C ILE A 557 -2.92 -11.91 -20.20
N SER A 558 -3.78 -11.39 -21.07
CA SER A 558 -5.19 -11.12 -20.76
C SER A 558 -6.07 -11.75 -21.82
N VAL A 559 -7.13 -12.41 -21.38
CA VAL A 559 -8.10 -13.08 -22.22
C VAL A 559 -9.49 -12.61 -21.83
N THR A 560 -10.28 -12.20 -22.82
CA THR A 560 -11.72 -12.02 -22.68
C THR A 560 -12.41 -13.03 -23.58
N SER A 561 -13.33 -13.80 -23.01
CA SER A 561 -14.15 -14.75 -23.77
C SER A 561 -15.63 -14.48 -23.53
N ARG A 562 -16.39 -14.37 -24.63
CA ARG A 562 -17.84 -14.31 -24.64
C ARG A 562 -18.38 -15.73 -24.81
N ASN A 563 -18.37 -16.49 -23.72
CA ASN A 563 -18.71 -17.91 -23.71
C ASN A 563 -20.10 -18.17 -24.30
N ILE A 564 -21.10 -17.40 -23.85
CA ILE A 564 -22.49 -17.48 -24.32
C ILE A 564 -22.99 -16.06 -24.60
N THR A 565 -23.55 -15.88 -25.79
CA THR A 565 -24.14 -14.62 -26.29
C THR A 565 -25.49 -14.92 -26.93
N GLY A 566 -26.59 -14.51 -26.30
CA GLY A 566 -27.94 -14.76 -26.82
C GLY A 566 -29.05 -14.09 -26.01
N ASP A 567 -30.30 -14.24 -26.47
CA ASP A 567 -31.48 -13.51 -25.98
C ASP A 567 -31.94 -13.89 -24.57
N GLY A 568 -31.32 -14.90 -23.94
CA GLY A 568 -31.68 -15.38 -22.62
C GLY A 568 -30.57 -15.20 -21.60
N PHE A 569 -29.54 -16.04 -21.73
CA PHE A 569 -28.41 -16.12 -20.81
C PHE A 569 -27.14 -15.64 -21.51
N ASN A 570 -26.42 -14.72 -20.86
CA ASN A 570 -25.13 -14.24 -21.32
C ASN A 570 -24.07 -14.58 -20.28
N TRP A 571 -22.90 -15.04 -20.74
CA TRP A 571 -21.77 -15.36 -19.89
C TRP A 571 -20.48 -14.85 -20.54
N ILE A 572 -19.79 -13.96 -19.82
CA ILE A 572 -18.50 -13.41 -20.20
C ILE A 572 -17.48 -13.75 -19.11
N THR A 573 -16.29 -14.17 -19.52
CA THR A 573 -15.14 -14.36 -18.65
C THR A 573 -14.02 -13.40 -19.06
N ASN A 574 -13.47 -12.66 -18.10
CA ASN A 574 -12.22 -11.92 -18.27
C ASN A 574 -11.18 -12.56 -17.36
N ALA A 575 -10.05 -12.98 -17.89
CA ALA A 575 -8.95 -13.56 -17.12
C ALA A 575 -7.64 -12.86 -17.46
N ASN A 576 -6.77 -12.70 -16.48
CA ASN A 576 -5.41 -12.21 -16.71
C ASN A 576 -4.42 -12.93 -15.80
N ILE A 577 -3.17 -12.99 -16.26
CA ILE A 577 -2.03 -13.53 -15.53
C ILE A 577 -0.78 -12.71 -15.88
N SER A 578 0.02 -12.37 -14.87
CA SER A 578 1.26 -11.58 -15.02
C SER A 578 2.42 -12.30 -14.34
N PHE A 579 3.50 -12.50 -15.08
CA PHE A 579 4.76 -13.07 -14.61
C PHE A 579 5.80 -11.94 -14.57
N ASN A 580 6.48 -11.73 -13.44
CA ASN A 580 7.50 -10.70 -13.31
C ASN A 580 8.69 -11.21 -12.50
N GLN A 581 9.86 -11.25 -13.11
CA GLN A 581 11.13 -11.48 -12.42
C GLN A 581 11.78 -10.14 -12.10
N ASN A 582 12.08 -9.91 -10.82
CA ASN A 582 12.79 -8.75 -10.31
C ASN A 582 14.24 -9.12 -9.94
N LYS A 583 15.20 -8.22 -10.22
CA LYS A 583 16.61 -8.43 -9.87
C LYS A 583 17.34 -7.10 -9.66
N ILE A 584 18.07 -6.98 -8.56
CA ILE A 584 19.06 -5.92 -8.37
C ILE A 584 20.32 -6.27 -9.17
N THR A 585 20.76 -5.35 -10.02
CA THR A 585 21.91 -5.56 -10.92
C THR A 585 23.15 -4.76 -10.52
N ALA A 586 23.00 -3.72 -9.70
CA ALA A 586 24.11 -2.98 -9.10
C ALA A 586 23.67 -2.27 -7.80
N LEU A 587 24.61 -2.08 -6.88
CA LEU A 587 24.52 -1.24 -5.68
C LEU A 587 25.87 -0.55 -5.46
N SER A 588 25.93 0.46 -4.58
CA SER A 588 27.19 1.13 -4.22
C SER A 588 28.21 0.12 -3.69
N ASP A 589 29.32 -0.05 -4.41
CA ASP A 589 30.37 -1.03 -4.12
C ASP A 589 29.85 -2.47 -3.90
N ASN A 590 28.70 -2.81 -4.49
CA ASN A 590 27.96 -4.06 -4.25
C ASN A 590 27.62 -4.33 -2.77
N THR A 591 27.64 -3.30 -1.93
CA THR A 591 27.31 -3.41 -0.50
C THR A 591 25.83 -3.72 -0.33
N PRO A 592 25.45 -4.83 0.32
CA PRO A 592 24.06 -5.14 0.59
C PRO A 592 23.40 -4.14 1.55
N LEU A 593 22.10 -3.91 1.39
CA LEU A 593 21.31 -3.05 2.27
C LEU A 593 20.33 -3.91 3.07
N TYR A 594 20.44 -3.89 4.40
CA TYR A 594 19.56 -4.62 5.31
C TYR A 594 18.33 -3.77 5.67
N GLY A 595 17.18 -4.42 5.83
CA GLY A 595 15.91 -3.78 6.18
C GLY A 595 14.98 -4.70 6.97
N GLY A 596 13.75 -4.22 7.21
CA GLY A 596 12.74 -5.02 7.90
C GLY A 596 13.10 -5.24 9.37
N ASN A 597 13.55 -4.17 10.04
CA ASN A 597 13.88 -4.21 11.46
C ASN A 597 12.60 -4.41 12.28
N ILE A 598 12.60 -5.41 13.15
CA ILE A 598 11.49 -5.72 14.05
C ILE A 598 11.87 -5.58 15.53
N GLY A 599 12.94 -4.84 15.84
CA GLY A 599 13.61 -4.90 17.13
C GLY A 599 14.54 -6.10 17.26
N LEU A 600 15.02 -6.37 18.47
CA LEU A 600 15.90 -7.52 18.80
C LEU A 600 17.18 -7.63 17.92
N ASN A 601 17.65 -6.51 17.35
CA ASN A 601 18.73 -6.46 16.36
C ASN A 601 18.52 -7.37 15.12
N GLY A 602 17.28 -7.71 14.78
CA GLY A 602 16.93 -8.57 13.64
C GLY A 602 16.45 -7.77 12.43
N ASN A 603 17.26 -7.75 11.37
CA ASN A 603 16.81 -7.33 10.03
C ASN A 603 16.33 -8.56 9.26
N ILE A 604 15.10 -8.53 8.75
CA ILE A 604 14.46 -9.69 8.09
C ILE A 604 14.84 -9.79 6.61
N ASN A 605 15.01 -8.64 5.94
CA ASN A 605 15.21 -8.62 4.50
C ASN A 605 16.53 -7.93 4.11
N ILE A 606 17.02 -8.27 2.92
CA ILE A 606 18.24 -7.76 2.33
C ILE A 606 18.00 -7.36 0.86
N ASN A 607 18.64 -6.29 0.44
CA ASN A 607 18.77 -5.89 -0.96
C ASN A 607 20.22 -6.11 -1.38
N ALA A 608 20.45 -7.03 -2.31
CA ALA A 608 21.79 -7.43 -2.75
C ALA A 608 21.82 -7.69 -4.26
N VAL A 609 22.96 -7.40 -4.88
CA VAL A 609 23.18 -7.66 -6.31
C VAL A 609 23.00 -9.15 -6.61
N GLY A 610 22.24 -9.46 -7.65
CA GLY A 610 21.94 -10.85 -8.01
C GLY A 610 20.56 -11.32 -7.55
N HIS A 611 19.96 -10.66 -6.56
CA HIS A 611 18.73 -11.10 -5.91
C HIS A 611 17.55 -10.14 -6.15
N PRO A 612 16.30 -10.61 -6.01
CA PRO A 612 15.13 -9.74 -5.98
C PRO A 612 15.19 -8.74 -4.83
N ILE A 613 14.54 -7.59 -5.02
CA ILE A 613 14.31 -6.60 -3.96
C ILE A 613 13.58 -7.28 -2.78
N ASN A 614 14.03 -6.93 -1.56
CA ASN A 614 13.49 -7.40 -0.28
C ASN A 614 13.57 -8.93 -0.06
N SER A 615 14.56 -9.61 -0.62
CA SER A 615 14.76 -11.04 -0.33
C SER A 615 14.96 -11.28 1.17
N PHE A 616 14.37 -12.34 1.73
CA PHE A 616 14.55 -12.68 3.15
C PHE A 616 15.94 -13.24 3.40
N TYR A 617 16.54 -12.90 4.53
CA TYR A 617 17.91 -13.29 4.88
C TYR A 617 18.03 -13.63 6.36
N GLY A 618 18.60 -14.79 6.67
CA GLY A 618 18.70 -15.29 8.04
C GLY A 618 19.24 -16.71 8.10
N PHE A 619 18.98 -17.41 9.20
CA PHE A 619 19.48 -18.77 9.43
C PHE A 619 18.56 -19.85 8.85
N VAL A 620 19.15 -20.97 8.42
CA VAL A 620 18.40 -22.17 8.00
C VAL A 620 18.27 -23.12 9.18
N THR A 621 17.06 -23.55 9.48
CA THR A 621 16.81 -24.54 10.54
C THR A 621 17.01 -25.97 10.03
N GLN A 622 17.43 -26.86 10.92
CA GLN A 622 17.65 -28.28 10.68
C GLN A 622 16.95 -29.12 11.77
N GLY A 623 15.70 -28.76 12.05
CA GLY A 623 14.88 -29.37 13.09
C GLY A 623 15.28 -28.96 14.51
N ILE A 624 14.97 -29.83 15.46
CA ILE A 624 15.22 -29.65 16.90
C ILE A 624 16.20 -30.71 17.37
N PHE A 625 17.12 -30.34 18.25
CA PHE A 625 17.98 -31.29 18.95
C PHE A 625 17.13 -32.23 19.81
N GLN A 626 17.11 -33.53 19.51
CA GLN A 626 16.26 -34.47 20.26
C GLN A 626 16.95 -34.95 21.54
N THR A 627 18.29 -35.03 21.52
CA THR A 627 19.11 -35.54 22.62
C THR A 627 20.31 -34.64 22.86
N GLN A 628 20.94 -34.76 24.04
CA GLN A 628 22.19 -34.05 24.33
C GLN A 628 23.34 -34.51 23.41
N PHE A 629 23.33 -35.79 22.98
CA PHE A 629 24.27 -36.28 21.97
C PHE A 629 24.14 -35.51 20.65
N ASP A 630 22.91 -35.19 20.21
CA ASP A 630 22.70 -34.40 19.00
C ASP A 630 23.30 -33.00 19.11
N VAL A 631 23.26 -32.41 20.32
CA VAL A 631 23.86 -31.10 20.61
C VAL A 631 25.38 -31.19 20.57
N ASP A 632 25.95 -32.18 21.27
CA ASP A 632 27.40 -32.35 21.40
C ASP A 632 28.07 -32.71 20.06
N ALA A 633 27.34 -33.38 19.17
CA ALA A 633 27.80 -33.76 17.84
C ALA A 633 27.60 -32.67 16.76
N ALA A 634 26.93 -31.56 17.07
CA ALA A 634 26.64 -30.49 16.12
C ALA A 634 27.60 -29.30 16.25
N ALA A 635 27.52 -28.39 15.26
CA ALA A 635 28.21 -27.11 15.34
C ALA A 635 27.77 -26.31 16.57
N THR A 636 28.72 -25.62 17.18
CA THR A 636 28.49 -24.88 18.42
C THR A 636 27.65 -23.64 18.15
N GLN A 637 26.42 -23.60 18.66
CA GLN A 637 25.51 -22.45 18.53
C GLN A 637 25.71 -21.42 19.65
N LEU A 638 25.56 -21.87 20.90
CA LEU A 638 25.88 -21.09 22.09
C LEU A 638 26.66 -21.98 23.06
N PRO A 639 27.96 -21.72 23.22
CA PRO A 639 28.81 -22.53 24.09
C PRO A 639 28.52 -22.25 25.56
N GLY A 640 28.77 -23.23 26.42
CA GLY A 640 28.70 -23.06 27.87
C GLY A 640 28.53 -24.40 28.59
N ALA A 641 28.88 -24.42 29.87
CA ALA A 641 28.61 -25.57 30.76
C ALA A 641 27.25 -25.42 31.47
N ASP A 642 26.77 -24.19 31.65
CA ASP A 642 25.50 -23.88 32.31
C ASP A 642 24.31 -24.23 31.39
N PRO A 643 23.48 -25.25 31.71
CA PRO A 643 22.33 -25.66 30.90
C PRO A 643 21.26 -24.57 30.71
N TYR A 644 21.28 -23.53 31.55
CA TYR A 644 20.37 -22.39 31.50
C TYR A 644 20.89 -21.23 30.64
N ASN A 645 22.12 -21.34 30.11
CA ASN A 645 22.77 -20.31 29.29
C ASN A 645 23.52 -20.93 28.08
N ARG A 646 23.09 -22.10 27.60
CA ARG A 646 23.68 -22.81 26.45
C ARG A 646 22.64 -23.50 25.59
N THR A 647 23.03 -23.93 24.39
CA THR A 647 22.25 -24.85 23.56
C THR A 647 22.06 -26.21 24.23
N SER A 648 20.84 -26.73 24.25
CA SER A 648 20.47 -28.03 24.85
C SER A 648 19.46 -28.79 23.99
N ALA A 649 19.15 -30.03 24.37
CA ALA A 649 18.06 -30.79 23.76
C ALA A 649 16.73 -30.01 23.88
N GLY A 650 15.91 -30.05 22.83
CA GLY A 650 14.70 -29.26 22.67
C GLY A 650 14.90 -27.91 22.00
N ASP A 651 16.15 -27.45 21.82
CA ASP A 651 16.44 -26.21 21.10
C ASP A 651 16.52 -26.42 19.58
N ILE A 652 16.28 -25.34 18.82
CA ILE A 652 16.42 -25.33 17.37
C ILE A 652 17.87 -25.59 16.99
N ARG A 653 18.06 -26.51 16.03
CA ARG A 653 19.32 -26.75 15.35
C ARG A 653 19.39 -25.85 14.12
N PHE A 654 20.43 -25.05 14.01
CA PHE A 654 20.74 -24.25 12.83
C PHE A 654 21.81 -24.96 12.00
N LYS A 655 21.71 -24.80 10.68
CA LYS A 655 22.66 -25.38 9.74
C LYS A 655 23.95 -24.58 9.72
N ASP A 656 25.07 -25.25 9.94
CA ASP A 656 26.42 -24.73 9.67
C ASP A 656 26.62 -24.73 8.15
N ILE A 657 26.70 -23.53 7.56
CA ILE A 657 26.76 -23.38 6.09
C ILE A 657 28.21 -23.42 5.62
N ASN A 658 29.14 -22.86 6.40
CA ASN A 658 30.55 -22.78 6.02
C ASN A 658 31.37 -24.01 6.50
N ASN A 659 30.78 -24.87 7.33
CA ASN A 659 31.37 -26.07 7.95
C ASN A 659 32.58 -25.76 8.84
N ASP A 660 32.58 -24.62 9.54
CA ASP A 660 33.65 -24.26 10.49
C ASP A 660 33.40 -24.77 11.93
N GLY A 661 32.25 -25.39 12.17
CA GLY A 661 31.85 -25.95 13.46
C GLY A 661 31.23 -24.94 14.43
N VAL A 662 30.94 -23.70 14.01
CA VAL A 662 30.36 -22.64 14.84
C VAL A 662 29.22 -21.93 14.11
N ILE A 663 28.05 -21.82 14.73
CA ILE A 663 26.94 -21.05 14.15
C ILE A 663 27.08 -19.56 14.49
N ASN A 664 27.32 -18.75 13.46
CA ASN A 664 27.47 -17.29 13.59
C ASN A 664 26.89 -16.54 12.38
N ASP A 665 27.16 -15.24 12.29
CA ASP A 665 26.62 -14.37 11.22
C ASP A 665 27.02 -14.79 9.79
N ALA A 666 28.07 -15.60 9.64
CA ALA A 666 28.52 -16.21 8.39
C ALA A 666 27.62 -17.36 7.90
N ASP A 667 26.74 -17.90 8.76
CA ASP A 667 25.81 -18.98 8.43
C ASP A 667 24.43 -18.48 7.98
N ARG A 668 24.29 -17.17 7.76
CA ARG A 668 23.08 -16.61 7.21
C ARG A 668 23.07 -16.75 5.69
N THR A 669 21.89 -16.98 5.14
CA THR A 669 21.66 -17.11 3.69
C THR A 669 20.28 -16.59 3.32
N TYR A 670 19.97 -16.61 2.02
CA TYR A 670 18.66 -16.21 1.51
C TYR A 670 17.61 -17.26 1.85
N LEU A 671 16.52 -16.84 2.49
CA LEU A 671 15.48 -17.72 3.01
C LEU A 671 14.23 -17.77 2.12
N GLY A 672 13.94 -16.71 1.36
CA GLY A 672 12.72 -16.62 0.57
C GLY A 672 12.63 -15.33 -0.25
N ASN A 673 11.62 -15.27 -1.11
CA ASN A 673 11.35 -14.16 -2.01
C ASN A 673 9.91 -13.65 -1.85
N PRO A 674 9.70 -12.39 -1.42
CA PRO A 674 8.35 -11.84 -1.27
C PRO A 674 7.66 -11.54 -2.60
N ASN A 675 8.38 -11.56 -3.72
CA ASN A 675 7.81 -11.29 -5.04
C ASN A 675 7.19 -12.57 -5.63
N PRO A 676 5.88 -12.56 -5.99
CA PRO A 676 5.21 -13.75 -6.51
C PRO A 676 5.77 -14.17 -7.87
N LYS A 677 5.76 -15.48 -8.15
CA LYS A 677 6.12 -16.02 -9.47
C LYS A 677 5.15 -15.54 -10.54
N PHE A 678 3.87 -15.48 -10.19
CA PHE A 678 2.84 -14.83 -10.97
C PHE A 678 1.66 -14.35 -10.13
N THR A 679 0.97 -13.34 -10.64
CA THR A 679 -0.32 -12.88 -10.14
C THR A 679 -1.39 -13.17 -11.18
N TYR A 680 -2.62 -13.43 -10.75
CA TYR A 680 -3.69 -13.78 -11.67
C TYR A 680 -5.05 -13.33 -11.14
N ALA A 681 -5.97 -13.06 -12.04
CA ALA A 681 -7.33 -12.70 -11.70
C ALA A 681 -8.30 -13.20 -12.77
N MET A 682 -9.53 -13.48 -12.34
CA MET A 682 -10.62 -13.90 -13.23
C MET A 682 -11.93 -13.28 -12.78
N ASN A 683 -12.63 -12.60 -13.68
CA ASN A 683 -13.99 -12.13 -13.49
C ASN A 683 -14.94 -12.94 -14.37
N ASN A 684 -16.04 -13.43 -13.79
CA ASN A 684 -17.14 -14.05 -14.53
C ASN A 684 -18.40 -13.20 -14.34
N THR A 685 -19.00 -12.79 -15.45
CA THR A 685 -20.27 -12.06 -15.46
C THR A 685 -21.33 -12.91 -16.14
N PHE A 686 -22.40 -13.19 -15.41
CA PHE A 686 -23.60 -13.89 -15.88
C PHE A 686 -24.76 -12.92 -15.90
N SER A 687 -25.61 -12.98 -16.92
CA SER A 687 -26.82 -12.16 -17.00
C SER A 687 -27.98 -12.95 -17.60
N TYR A 688 -29.16 -12.84 -16.99
CA TYR A 688 -30.38 -13.54 -17.38
C TYR A 688 -31.63 -12.74 -17.01
N LYS A 689 -32.36 -12.23 -18.00
CA LYS A 689 -33.68 -11.57 -17.82
C LYS A 689 -33.75 -10.58 -16.64
N GLY A 690 -32.78 -9.67 -16.55
CA GLY A 690 -32.70 -8.65 -15.49
C GLY A 690 -31.92 -9.09 -14.24
N LEU A 691 -31.68 -10.39 -14.04
CA LEU A 691 -30.74 -10.91 -13.05
C LEU A 691 -29.31 -10.80 -13.59
N ASP A 692 -28.37 -10.35 -12.77
CA ASP A 692 -26.95 -10.35 -13.07
C ASP A 692 -26.13 -10.88 -11.90
N LEU A 693 -25.10 -11.66 -12.17
CA LEU A 693 -24.15 -12.16 -11.18
C LEU A 693 -22.73 -11.89 -11.68
N SER A 694 -21.94 -11.14 -10.91
CA SER A 694 -20.51 -10.96 -11.16
C SER A 694 -19.71 -11.62 -10.04
N VAL A 695 -18.75 -12.47 -10.40
CA VAL A 695 -17.82 -13.12 -9.45
C VAL A 695 -16.39 -12.81 -9.86
N PHE A 696 -15.67 -12.11 -8.99
CA PHE A 696 -14.28 -11.73 -9.18
C PHE A 696 -13.36 -12.55 -8.25
N LEU A 697 -12.44 -13.26 -8.87
CA LEU A 697 -11.39 -14.04 -8.23
C LEU A 697 -10.04 -13.35 -8.45
N GLN A 698 -9.21 -13.31 -7.41
CA GLN A 698 -7.85 -12.77 -7.46
C GLN A 698 -6.91 -13.69 -6.68
N GLY A 699 -5.70 -13.91 -7.18
CA GLY A 699 -4.69 -14.68 -6.47
C GLY A 699 -3.25 -14.32 -6.85
N VAL A 700 -2.34 -14.86 -6.05
CA VAL A 700 -0.89 -14.80 -6.23
C VAL A 700 -0.32 -16.18 -5.93
N TYR A 701 0.79 -16.53 -6.57
CA TYR A 701 1.42 -17.83 -6.38
C TYR A 701 2.94 -17.75 -6.27
N GLY A 702 3.48 -18.48 -5.30
CA GLY A 702 4.91 -18.74 -5.13
C GLY A 702 5.73 -17.60 -4.54
N ASN A 703 5.10 -16.62 -3.89
CA ASN A 703 5.77 -15.69 -2.98
C ASN A 703 5.86 -16.30 -1.57
N ASP A 704 6.88 -15.88 -0.84
CA ASP A 704 7.06 -16.19 0.57
C ASP A 704 6.64 -15.01 1.45
N ILE A 705 6.13 -15.27 2.65
CA ILE A 705 5.81 -14.27 3.67
C ILE A 705 6.63 -14.56 4.92
N PHE A 706 7.31 -13.57 5.46
CA PHE A 706 7.91 -13.66 6.78
C PHE A 706 6.90 -13.22 7.84
N ASN A 707 6.40 -14.16 8.63
CA ASN A 707 5.46 -13.87 9.71
C ASN A 707 6.22 -13.40 10.96
N ALA A 708 6.50 -12.11 11.04
CA ALA A 708 7.26 -11.53 12.14
C ALA A 708 6.50 -11.54 13.47
N ASN A 709 5.17 -11.67 13.45
CA ASN A 709 4.40 -11.90 14.68
C ASN A 709 4.88 -13.18 15.38
N ASN A 710 5.13 -14.26 14.63
CA ASN A 710 5.55 -15.54 15.21
C ASN A 710 6.94 -15.51 15.86
N VAL A 711 7.81 -14.54 15.52
CA VAL A 711 9.08 -14.32 16.23
C VAL A 711 8.83 -14.03 17.71
N TYR A 712 7.73 -13.33 18.03
CA TYR A 712 7.34 -12.99 19.39
C TYR A 712 6.35 -14.00 19.97
N GLN A 713 5.30 -14.33 19.21
CA GLN A 713 4.16 -15.16 19.61
C GLN A 713 4.42 -16.68 19.53
N GLU A 714 5.62 -17.09 19.11
CA GLU A 714 6.12 -18.46 19.27
C GLU A 714 7.53 -18.53 19.87
N SER A 715 7.96 -17.48 20.59
CA SER A 715 9.27 -17.41 21.24
C SER A 715 9.37 -18.29 22.48
N MET A 716 8.28 -18.40 23.24
CA MET A 716 8.24 -19.08 24.54
C MET A 716 9.39 -18.68 25.47
N ALA A 717 9.72 -17.38 25.49
CA ALA A 717 10.88 -16.84 26.19
C ALA A 717 10.54 -15.88 27.34
N VAL A 718 9.37 -15.24 27.29
CA VAL A 718 8.93 -14.19 28.22
C VAL A 718 7.45 -14.34 28.54
N ALA A 719 6.97 -13.63 29.58
CA ALA A 719 5.57 -13.64 30.01
C ALA A 719 4.65 -12.82 29.07
N GLN A 720 4.64 -13.17 27.78
CA GLN A 720 3.72 -12.63 26.77
C GLN A 720 2.92 -13.79 26.17
N ASN A 721 1.65 -13.55 25.84
CA ASN A 721 0.79 -14.57 25.28
C ASN A 721 1.29 -15.03 23.89
N GLN A 722 0.98 -16.27 23.54
CA GLN A 722 1.51 -17.00 22.40
C GLN A 722 0.35 -17.56 21.56
N THR A 723 0.63 -17.97 20.32
CA THR A 723 -0.38 -18.68 19.50
C THR A 723 -0.61 -20.10 20.00
N GLU A 724 -1.75 -20.71 19.69
CA GLU A 724 -2.01 -22.13 20.04
C GLU A 724 -1.00 -23.12 19.44
N ARG A 725 -0.20 -22.70 18.45
CA ARG A 725 0.84 -23.56 17.84
C ARG A 725 1.88 -24.01 18.85
N VAL A 726 2.13 -23.23 19.90
CA VAL A 726 3.11 -23.58 20.95
C VAL A 726 2.65 -24.73 21.85
N LEU A 727 1.40 -25.18 21.74
CA LEU A 727 0.93 -26.40 22.41
C LEU A 727 1.61 -27.66 21.84
N GLY A 728 2.06 -27.62 20.59
CA GLY A 728 2.83 -28.70 19.93
C GLY A 728 4.36 -28.62 20.15
N ARG A 729 4.78 -27.97 21.23
CA ARG A 729 6.20 -27.77 21.57
C ARG A 729 6.92 -29.05 21.98
N TRP A 730 8.25 -28.99 21.95
CA TRP A 730 9.10 -30.04 22.47
C TRP A 730 9.01 -30.11 24.00
N VAL A 731 8.68 -31.28 24.54
CA VAL A 731 8.65 -31.60 25.98
C VAL A 731 9.47 -32.86 26.29
N GLY A 732 10.16 -33.39 25.28
CA GLY A 732 10.97 -34.60 25.35
C GLY A 732 11.30 -35.11 23.95
N ALA A 733 12.27 -36.03 23.85
CA ALA A 733 12.69 -36.58 22.58
C ALA A 733 11.49 -37.20 21.81
N GLY A 734 11.31 -36.79 20.56
CA GLY A 734 10.24 -37.26 19.66
C GLY A 734 8.91 -36.51 19.76
N THR A 735 8.72 -35.58 20.70
CA THR A 735 7.41 -34.91 20.86
C THR A 735 7.19 -33.75 19.89
N SER A 736 8.26 -33.12 19.39
CA SER A 736 8.20 -32.09 18.35
C SER A 736 9.49 -32.05 17.54
N ASN A 737 9.37 -31.66 16.26
CA ASN A 737 10.50 -31.41 15.37
C ASN A 737 10.54 -29.97 14.84
N THR A 738 9.57 -29.13 15.22
CA THR A 738 9.36 -27.79 14.63
C THR A 738 9.18 -26.68 15.65
N ILE A 739 8.63 -26.97 16.83
CA ILE A 739 8.42 -26.00 17.91
C ILE A 739 9.35 -26.34 19.08
N PRO A 740 10.30 -25.47 19.46
CA PRO A 740 11.33 -25.77 20.47
C PRO A 740 10.74 -25.92 21.88
N ARG A 741 11.57 -26.32 22.84
CA ARG A 741 11.20 -26.33 24.26
C ARG A 741 10.81 -24.93 24.75
N ALA A 742 9.91 -24.86 25.72
CA ALA A 742 9.61 -23.61 26.41
C ALA A 742 10.68 -23.35 27.48
N ILE A 743 11.36 -22.20 27.46
CA ILE A 743 12.36 -21.86 28.48
C ILE A 743 12.54 -20.35 28.57
N PHE A 744 12.45 -19.83 29.80
CA PHE A 744 12.58 -18.40 30.04
C PHE A 744 13.92 -17.84 29.54
N ASN A 745 13.92 -16.63 28.98
CA ASN A 745 15.06 -15.93 28.35
C ASN A 745 15.66 -16.58 27.09
N ASP A 746 15.13 -17.70 26.59
CA ASP A 746 15.58 -18.37 25.36
C ASP A 746 17.11 -18.53 25.26
N PRO A 747 17.72 -19.42 26.08
CA PRO A 747 19.17 -19.57 26.14
C PRO A 747 19.84 -19.94 24.82
N ASN A 748 19.13 -20.60 23.89
CA ASN A 748 19.65 -20.94 22.56
C ASN A 748 19.42 -19.83 21.53
N LYS A 749 18.62 -18.80 21.83
CA LYS A 749 18.11 -17.82 20.86
C LYS A 749 17.36 -18.51 19.71
N ASN A 750 16.42 -19.37 20.06
CA ASN A 750 15.48 -20.02 19.15
C ASN A 750 14.65 -19.02 18.32
N SER A 751 14.54 -17.76 18.77
CA SER A 751 13.80 -16.70 18.06
C SER A 751 14.64 -15.92 17.01
N ARG A 752 15.84 -16.42 16.64
CA ARG A 752 16.64 -15.84 15.55
C ARG A 752 15.83 -15.81 14.24
N ILE A 753 16.05 -14.76 13.44
CA ILE A 753 15.51 -14.64 12.08
C ILE A 753 15.94 -15.86 11.26
N SER A 754 14.97 -16.70 10.88
CA SER A 754 15.20 -17.98 10.24
C SER A 754 14.03 -18.40 9.36
N ASP A 755 14.25 -19.44 8.55
CA ASP A 755 13.23 -20.05 7.69
C ASP A 755 12.02 -20.61 8.45
N ARG A 756 12.13 -20.85 9.76
CA ARG A 756 11.00 -21.22 10.63
C ARG A 756 9.82 -20.24 10.54
N PHE A 757 10.09 -18.97 10.30
CA PHE A 757 9.08 -17.91 10.24
C PHE A 757 8.69 -17.55 8.81
N VAL A 758 9.21 -18.26 7.80
CA VAL A 758 8.88 -18.07 6.39
C VAL A 758 7.75 -19.03 6.02
N GLU A 759 6.63 -18.48 5.54
CA GLU A 759 5.43 -19.21 5.16
C GLU A 759 5.08 -19.00 3.67
N ASP A 760 4.40 -19.96 3.04
CA ASP A 760 3.89 -19.82 1.67
C ASP A 760 2.79 -18.75 1.62
N GLY A 761 3.04 -17.69 0.86
CA GLY A 761 2.11 -16.57 0.67
C GLY A 761 1.12 -16.76 -0.48
N SER A 762 1.10 -17.95 -1.11
CA SER A 762 0.18 -18.26 -2.19
C SER A 762 -1.27 -18.23 -1.70
N TYR A 763 -2.15 -17.61 -2.48
CA TYR A 763 -3.59 -17.62 -2.19
C TYR A 763 -4.46 -17.41 -3.44
N LEU A 764 -5.71 -17.86 -3.32
CA LEU A 764 -6.82 -17.48 -4.18
C LEU A 764 -7.94 -16.90 -3.32
N ARG A 765 -8.50 -15.75 -3.69
CA ARG A 765 -9.60 -15.11 -2.96
C ARG A 765 -10.80 -14.89 -3.88
N ILE A 766 -11.99 -15.16 -3.34
CA ILE A 766 -13.24 -14.63 -3.88
C ILE A 766 -13.34 -13.17 -3.45
N LYS A 767 -12.75 -12.28 -4.25
CA LYS A 767 -12.55 -10.87 -3.90
C LYS A 767 -13.90 -10.13 -3.91
N THR A 768 -14.75 -10.37 -4.90
CA THR A 768 -16.13 -9.88 -4.89
C THR A 768 -17.10 -10.88 -5.51
N ALA A 769 -18.33 -10.94 -4.98
CA ALA A 769 -19.47 -11.58 -5.63
C ALA A 769 -20.69 -10.67 -5.49
N THR A 770 -21.26 -10.24 -6.60
CA THR A 770 -22.41 -9.33 -6.64
C THR A 770 -23.55 -9.97 -7.39
N LEU A 771 -24.69 -10.16 -6.72
CA LEU A 771 -25.94 -10.58 -7.32
C LEU A 771 -26.86 -9.36 -7.41
N GLY A 772 -27.26 -9.00 -8.62
CA GLY A 772 -28.16 -7.89 -8.91
C GLY A 772 -29.44 -8.32 -9.60
N TYR A 773 -30.49 -7.53 -9.39
CA TYR A 773 -31.73 -7.63 -10.16
C TYR A 773 -32.18 -6.24 -10.60
N THR A 774 -32.26 -6.04 -11.90
CA THR A 774 -32.80 -4.83 -12.53
C THR A 774 -34.30 -5.02 -12.75
N VAL A 775 -35.09 -4.17 -12.10
CA VAL A 775 -36.55 -4.27 -12.14
C VAL A 775 -37.05 -3.92 -13.54
N PRO A 776 -37.96 -4.72 -14.14
CA PRO A 776 -38.50 -4.43 -15.46
C PRO A 776 -39.09 -3.02 -15.58
N LYS A 777 -38.73 -2.32 -16.65
CA LYS A 777 -39.10 -0.93 -16.88
C LYS A 777 -40.61 -0.67 -16.78
N ALA A 778 -41.43 -1.61 -17.26
CA ALA A 778 -42.90 -1.52 -17.22
C ALA A 778 -43.48 -1.35 -15.81
N TRP A 779 -42.78 -1.80 -14.76
CA TRP A 779 -43.21 -1.63 -13.37
C TRP A 779 -42.76 -0.29 -12.78
N MET A 780 -41.66 0.26 -13.28
CA MET A 780 -41.00 1.47 -12.76
C MET A 780 -41.53 2.76 -13.40
N GLU A 781 -41.98 2.70 -14.66
CA GLU A 781 -42.50 3.87 -15.39
C GLU A 781 -43.67 4.55 -14.65
N LYS A 782 -44.53 3.79 -13.96
CA LYS A 782 -45.64 4.33 -13.15
C LYS A 782 -45.19 5.19 -11.96
N ALA A 783 -43.96 4.98 -11.48
CA ALA A 783 -43.37 5.69 -10.36
C ALA A 783 -42.42 6.82 -10.80
N GLY A 784 -42.32 7.10 -12.12
CA GLY A 784 -41.38 8.09 -12.66
C GLY A 784 -39.91 7.67 -12.56
N ILE A 785 -39.63 6.37 -12.40
CA ILE A 785 -38.28 5.82 -12.29
C ILE A 785 -37.88 5.23 -13.65
N SER A 786 -36.75 5.65 -14.19
CA SER A 786 -36.23 5.15 -15.48
C SER A 786 -35.49 3.82 -15.32
N THR A 787 -34.76 3.60 -14.22
CA THR A 787 -34.10 2.32 -13.90
C THR A 787 -34.01 2.11 -12.38
N ALA A 788 -34.30 0.90 -11.92
CA ALA A 788 -34.08 0.49 -10.54
C ALA A 788 -33.34 -0.85 -10.50
N ARG A 789 -32.21 -0.91 -9.80
CA ARG A 789 -31.45 -2.14 -9.56
C ARG A 789 -31.21 -2.34 -8.08
N LEU A 790 -31.59 -3.50 -7.57
CA LEU A 790 -31.29 -3.98 -6.21
C LEU A 790 -30.14 -4.98 -6.31
N TYR A 791 -29.21 -4.95 -5.36
CA TYR A 791 -28.09 -5.89 -5.38
C TYR A 791 -27.57 -6.23 -3.98
N VAL A 792 -27.02 -7.43 -3.85
CA VAL A 792 -26.23 -7.86 -2.70
C VAL A 792 -24.80 -8.09 -3.16
N THR A 793 -23.84 -7.55 -2.42
CA THR A 793 -22.41 -7.72 -2.69
C THR A 793 -21.71 -8.30 -1.48
N GLY A 794 -20.97 -9.39 -1.69
CA GLY A 794 -19.96 -9.88 -0.78
C GLY A 794 -18.56 -9.47 -1.25
N GLN A 795 -17.74 -8.96 -0.34
CA GLN A 795 -16.33 -8.62 -0.59
C GLN A 795 -15.43 -9.44 0.35
N ASN A 796 -14.29 -9.91 -0.19
CA ASN A 796 -13.35 -10.81 0.50
C ASN A 796 -14.07 -12.00 1.18
N LEU A 797 -14.95 -12.69 0.46
CA LEU A 797 -15.84 -13.70 1.04
C LEU A 797 -15.09 -14.90 1.62
N PHE A 798 -14.06 -15.36 0.90
CA PHE A 798 -13.25 -16.50 1.30
C PHE A 798 -11.86 -16.43 0.65
N THR A 799 -10.82 -16.76 1.42
CA THR A 799 -9.42 -16.84 0.98
C THR A 799 -8.92 -18.26 1.15
N PHE A 800 -8.55 -18.91 0.04
CA PHE A 800 -7.86 -20.20 0.04
C PHE A 800 -6.36 -19.94 0.22
N THR A 801 -5.81 -20.25 1.40
CA THR A 801 -4.39 -20.07 1.71
C THR A 801 -3.92 -21.08 2.77
N LYS A 802 -2.61 -21.28 2.88
CA LYS A 802 -1.96 -22.02 3.98
C LYS A 802 -1.33 -21.10 5.02
N TYR A 803 -1.32 -19.80 4.78
CA TYR A 803 -0.75 -18.81 5.68
C TYR A 803 -1.47 -18.82 7.04
N SER A 804 -0.70 -18.82 8.13
CA SER A 804 -1.25 -18.98 9.49
C SER A 804 -1.65 -17.68 10.18
N GLY A 805 -1.26 -16.53 9.65
CA GLY A 805 -1.62 -15.21 10.17
C GLY A 805 -3.05 -14.76 9.81
N PHE A 806 -3.32 -13.47 9.97
CA PHE A 806 -4.65 -12.90 9.69
C PHE A 806 -5.01 -12.97 8.21
N ASP A 807 -4.10 -12.58 7.31
CA ASP A 807 -4.34 -12.60 5.87
C ASP A 807 -3.01 -12.66 5.10
N PRO A 808 -2.91 -13.40 3.97
CA PRO A 808 -1.68 -13.50 3.18
C PRO A 808 -1.38 -12.25 2.32
N GLU A 809 -2.29 -11.27 2.24
CA GLU A 809 -2.07 -10.01 1.52
C GLU A 809 -1.33 -9.01 2.42
N VAL A 810 -0.01 -9.20 2.54
CA VAL A 810 0.90 -8.36 3.34
C VAL A 810 1.58 -7.27 2.50
N ALA A 811 2.33 -6.37 3.14
CA ALA A 811 3.08 -5.33 2.44
C ALA A 811 4.07 -5.90 1.42
N VAL A 812 4.52 -5.07 0.47
CA VAL A 812 5.38 -5.48 -0.67
C VAL A 812 6.73 -6.08 -0.25
N ASN A 813 7.20 -5.80 0.98
CA ASN A 813 8.39 -6.44 1.54
C ASN A 813 8.15 -7.87 2.05
N GLY A 814 6.91 -8.35 2.04
CA GLY A 814 6.51 -9.69 2.49
C GLY A 814 6.57 -9.89 4.00
N ILE A 815 6.62 -8.83 4.81
CA ILE A 815 6.73 -8.93 6.27
C ILE A 815 5.36 -8.65 6.90
N ASP A 816 4.83 -9.62 7.66
CA ASP A 816 3.65 -9.43 8.51
C ASP A 816 4.07 -9.09 9.94
N PHE A 817 3.78 -7.86 10.36
CA PHE A 817 4.05 -7.40 11.72
C PHE A 817 2.93 -6.50 12.24
N GLY A 818 1.94 -7.09 12.88
CA GLY A 818 0.79 -6.38 13.46
C GLY A 818 -0.12 -5.69 12.43
N VAL A 819 -0.24 -6.26 11.22
CA VAL A 819 -1.01 -5.66 10.11
C VAL A 819 -2.52 -5.68 10.41
N TYR A 820 -3.22 -4.60 10.05
CA TYR A 820 -4.68 -4.54 10.15
C TYR A 820 -5.32 -5.59 9.22
N PRO A 821 -6.17 -6.49 9.74
CA PRO A 821 -6.68 -7.60 8.94
C PRO A 821 -7.62 -7.12 7.83
N VAL A 822 -7.58 -7.82 6.69
CA VAL A 822 -8.54 -7.62 5.60
C VAL A 822 -9.95 -7.95 6.11
N THR A 823 -10.92 -7.11 5.74
CA THR A 823 -12.31 -7.29 6.16
C THR A 823 -13.14 -8.05 5.14
N ARG A 824 -13.97 -8.98 5.62
CA ARG A 824 -15.10 -9.55 4.88
C ARG A 824 -16.28 -8.60 5.02
N THR A 825 -16.86 -8.17 3.91
CA THR A 825 -18.01 -7.24 3.90
C THR A 825 -19.18 -7.85 3.17
N ILE A 826 -20.38 -7.79 3.74
CA ILE A 826 -21.64 -8.13 3.06
C ILE A 826 -22.52 -6.88 3.07
N SER A 827 -22.95 -6.43 1.89
CA SER A 827 -23.78 -5.24 1.74
C SER A 827 -24.99 -5.48 0.83
N LEU A 828 -26.07 -4.76 1.13
CA LEU A 828 -27.25 -4.62 0.30
C LEU A 828 -27.25 -3.19 -0.25
N GLY A 829 -27.51 -3.04 -1.55
CA GLY A 829 -27.56 -1.74 -2.19
C GLY A 829 -28.65 -1.59 -3.24
N VAL A 830 -28.89 -0.34 -3.59
CA VAL A 830 -29.87 0.08 -4.59
C VAL A 830 -29.28 1.18 -5.46
N ASN A 831 -29.55 1.09 -6.76
CA ASN A 831 -29.27 2.14 -7.74
C ASN A 831 -30.59 2.53 -8.40
N LEU A 832 -30.99 3.80 -8.26
CA LEU A 832 -32.18 4.37 -8.87
C LEU A 832 -31.76 5.48 -9.84
N THR A 833 -32.38 5.51 -11.01
CA THR A 833 -32.25 6.61 -11.97
C THR A 833 -33.65 7.10 -12.32
N PHE A 834 -33.82 8.42 -12.37
CA PHE A 834 -35.04 9.12 -12.75
C PHE A 834 -34.80 9.84 -14.07
#